data_AF-A0AA43HH19-F1
#
_entry.id   AF-A0AA43HH19-F1
#
_cell.length_a   1.000
_cell.length_b   1.000
_cell.length_c   1.000
_cell.angle_alpha   90.00
_cell.angle_beta   90.00
_cell.angle_gamma   90.00
#
_symmetry.space_group_name_H-M   'P 1'
#
loop_
_entity.id
_entity.type
_entity.pdbx_description
1 polymer ?
#
loop_
_entity_poly.entity_id
_entity_poly.type
_entity_poly.pdbx_seq_one_letter_code
_entity_poly.pdbx_strand_id
1 'polypeptide(L)'
;MKKLILFSVAFLITFGMAHGRENAQQQKTKGLTIQAVNLITDREIEIVCPTKPADSRQVYNTFTVTVDGKKVEYTYLSYFDFGSYAEAPVINIRLTEPLEVGTLKGKTGNARTPGENTQATLGPATAARIQVTVKKQTVTAQWKPFYDYMNIGSKSKLTATGTRLCNTAAANDKHLGAAYTHEHVIDYAAGGIHRMTGRAELITQNAVDYGVVVMLVGPGQSVYEAPQWRELFNPNDYKTRRIIEGTTEKPIIVATADDVMRQPSNGEMDRPQSDFFYLGEAFARLFWQVAVNGLEDGVTLGCRRTPRSVYNAPDDFRYDKHIAAAYAEAKKNNSYPNSQWLKSLEDYFVYGTMIFYEFIPESADGSWQAERGPVNTREELKHHDNELYKALCGIFGEWEYFSSENSEGFDRGRDGVRSAMPWFWHTQVDNYDINARPYAALGIEHVQVISENQIEIKFNREVKDMSNLYDAENWQIEHSADGGQSWQNIPHMMAGGYLWRAITLSLPRESDFSFTTGYFGRSFFGFNQQDIDERKVSVGGWIDDNEEANPAALEFGQLVNLNDAVHLYGAGLNGRFRVRFLGHTPVRDWAGNQLSSANTYEASFKPWIGNVYRSPLTGVYIYGDTEVSREVMLLSGMYYDLGISNNLSKEYDQWPSGKAYTEAELATSSIFDRPGQRIADFAVKRHGGMLVVAEGQHANQQPERRGQQAGNYHSSLYVEGWGGNIFQDQANNITRDYSMSRYKNEFLLYHEGGHGIDSYTGANSYAPWVYTNITSAHDTARSEENGRRYYNENNVGAYLASRGEYVSTGTTYWHGTMRESKDGTNDGTWTPVSNRWEFYRYDPWGFEALKRTLWTGDLGLWYENKVGDPAYRVLPGDWKYLQNDEELNRYLTLRSGLYGNGETVKIDSENALIAWGCTVFETLRDDPYNSYHNPLIKWVSWSTPMIYDITVKKSANPQFPNNNMGFKGGVLYYPDAAEPQSFLNPFLRPGGVKKPVRAAQEEALIAPVSGTAANLTLKTPVLPVFEFSQAAEITVDNVQSSFAVKVNGKRLGFRYFDSDEKKVMLYLNWPVEKNDEIEITVLSTNQTIRLKAVR
;
A
#
# COMPACT_ATOMS: atom_id res chain seq x y z
N MET A 1 78.46 -9.76 9.80
CA MET A 1 79.37 -10.48 8.89
C MET A 1 78.60 -11.65 8.29
N LYS A 2 78.47 -11.95 6.99
CA LYS A 2 78.84 -11.39 5.64
C LYS A 2 77.83 -12.06 4.66
N LYS A 3 77.23 -11.55 3.58
CA LYS A 3 76.98 -10.22 2.93
C LYS A 3 75.43 -10.13 2.73
N LEU A 4 74.72 -9.04 2.43
CA LEU A 4 74.84 -7.89 1.49
C LEU A 4 74.64 -8.22 -0.02
N ILE A 5 73.84 -7.48 -0.83
CA ILE A 5 72.73 -6.52 -0.58
C ILE A 5 71.98 -6.12 -1.91
N LEU A 6 70.73 -5.64 -1.83
CA LEU A 6 69.87 -4.83 -2.77
C LEU A 6 69.70 -5.09 -4.32
N PHE A 7 68.42 -5.02 -4.75
CA PHE A 7 67.77 -4.26 -5.86
C PHE A 7 68.25 -4.26 -7.35
N SER A 8 67.36 -4.77 -8.24
CA SER A 8 66.59 -4.06 -9.31
C SER A 8 67.22 -3.26 -10.49
N VAL A 9 66.50 -3.31 -11.65
CA VAL A 9 66.37 -2.33 -12.78
C VAL A 9 67.10 -2.57 -14.14
N ALA A 10 66.32 -2.45 -15.24
CA ALA A 10 66.61 -2.06 -16.65
C ALA A 10 67.30 -2.98 -17.73
N PHE A 11 66.49 -3.43 -18.71
CA PHE A 11 66.31 -2.86 -20.09
C PHE A 11 67.46 -2.83 -21.14
N LEU A 12 67.12 -3.18 -22.41
CA LEU A 12 67.67 -2.81 -23.75
C LEU A 12 68.56 -3.78 -24.58
N ILE A 13 68.06 -4.05 -25.81
CA ILE A 13 68.73 -4.03 -27.15
C ILE A 13 69.42 -5.29 -27.77
N THR A 14 68.74 -5.80 -28.81
CA THR A 14 69.14 -6.43 -30.11
C THR A 14 70.39 -7.31 -30.29
N PHE A 15 70.16 -8.51 -30.86
CA PHE A 15 70.73 -9.03 -32.14
C PHE A 15 69.66 -10.00 -32.76
N GLY A 16 69.62 -10.32 -34.06
CA GLY A 16 70.54 -9.93 -35.14
C GLY A 16 70.37 -10.59 -36.53
N MET A 17 69.14 -10.77 -37.04
CA MET A 17 68.81 -11.13 -38.45
C MET A 17 69.21 -12.52 -39.06
N ALA A 18 68.51 -12.84 -40.15
CA ALA A 18 68.95 -13.58 -41.37
C ALA A 18 68.66 -15.10 -41.56
N HIS A 19 67.65 -15.33 -42.42
CA HIS A 19 67.55 -16.39 -43.45
C HIS A 19 67.21 -17.86 -43.09
N GLY A 20 65.93 -18.19 -43.32
CA GLY A 20 65.40 -19.50 -43.72
C GLY A 20 64.03 -19.27 -44.35
N ARG A 21 63.84 -19.63 -45.63
CA ARG A 21 62.59 -19.44 -46.40
C ARG A 21 61.94 -20.80 -46.70
N GLU A 22 60.70 -20.73 -47.20
CA GLU A 22 59.82 -21.85 -47.60
C GLU A 22 59.19 -22.60 -46.39
N ASN A 23 57.89 -22.85 -46.33
CA ASN A 23 56.83 -22.63 -47.33
C ASN A 23 55.88 -21.47 -46.97
N ALA A 24 55.76 -20.49 -47.87
CA ALA A 24 54.73 -19.47 -47.80
C ALA A 24 53.52 -19.87 -48.66
N GLN A 25 52.70 -20.82 -48.20
CA GLN A 25 51.34 -20.91 -48.73
C GLN A 25 50.56 -19.68 -48.26
N GLN A 26 50.26 -18.78 -49.19
CA GLN A 26 49.31 -17.70 -48.96
C GLN A 26 47.93 -18.31 -48.67
N GLN A 27 47.57 -18.42 -47.39
CA GLN A 27 46.17 -18.20 -47.03
C GLN A 27 45.85 -16.77 -47.48
N LYS A 28 45.25 -16.64 -48.66
CA LYS A 28 44.56 -15.41 -49.05
C LYS A 28 43.54 -15.15 -47.94
N THR A 29 43.75 -14.12 -47.14
CA THR A 29 42.70 -13.59 -46.27
C THR A 29 41.48 -13.35 -47.15
N LYS A 30 40.42 -14.13 -46.94
CA LYS A 30 39.12 -13.89 -47.57
C LYS A 30 38.70 -12.49 -47.12
N GLY A 31 38.86 -11.51 -47.99
CA GLY A 31 38.51 -10.14 -47.65
C GLY A 31 37.00 -10.07 -47.48
N LEU A 32 36.53 -9.48 -46.38
CA LEU A 32 35.12 -9.45 -45.97
C LEU A 32 34.18 -9.07 -47.12
N THR A 33 32.96 -9.63 -47.07
CA THR A 33 31.90 -9.51 -48.07
C THR A 33 30.56 -9.35 -47.37
N ILE A 34 29.74 -8.39 -47.81
CA ILE A 34 28.40 -8.20 -47.26
C ILE A 34 27.44 -9.13 -47.99
N GLN A 35 26.58 -9.84 -47.26
CA GLN A 35 25.42 -10.55 -47.82
C GLN A 35 24.14 -9.74 -47.63
N ALA A 36 23.95 -9.16 -46.43
CA ALA A 36 22.86 -8.27 -46.08
C ALA A 36 23.32 -7.28 -44.99
N VAL A 37 22.53 -6.22 -44.79
CA VAL A 37 22.69 -5.26 -43.69
C VAL A 37 21.34 -5.13 -43.00
N ASN A 38 21.31 -5.29 -41.68
CA ASN A 38 20.10 -5.11 -40.87
C ASN A 38 20.32 -3.91 -39.92
N LEU A 39 19.39 -2.96 -39.87
CA LEU A 39 19.24 -2.06 -38.73
C LEU A 39 18.30 -2.73 -37.73
N ILE A 40 18.70 -2.84 -36.47
CA ILE A 40 18.00 -3.67 -35.47
C ILE A 40 17.50 -2.90 -34.22
N THR A 41 17.97 -1.66 -34.03
CA THR A 41 17.64 -0.70 -32.97
C THR A 41 17.82 0.74 -33.52
N ASP A 42 17.87 1.76 -32.66
CA ASP A 42 18.26 3.13 -33.01
C ASP A 42 19.74 3.27 -33.46
N ARG A 43 20.64 2.34 -33.06
CA ARG A 43 22.09 2.45 -33.29
C ARG A 43 22.81 1.21 -33.80
N GLU A 44 22.32 0.01 -33.49
CA GLU A 44 23.00 -1.23 -33.84
C GLU A 44 22.66 -1.70 -35.26
N ILE A 45 23.72 -2.06 -35.99
CA ILE A 45 23.66 -2.59 -37.34
C ILE A 45 24.36 -3.95 -37.37
N GLU A 46 23.69 -4.93 -37.98
CA GLU A 46 24.25 -6.23 -38.30
C GLU A 46 24.68 -6.28 -39.76
N ILE A 47 25.95 -6.55 -40.01
CA ILE A 47 26.50 -6.79 -41.33
C ILE A 47 26.65 -8.30 -41.49
N VAL A 48 25.75 -8.95 -42.22
CA VAL A 48 25.82 -10.39 -42.49
C VAL A 48 27.06 -10.65 -43.36
N CYS A 49 28.04 -11.36 -42.79
CA CYS A 49 29.37 -11.54 -43.35
C CYS A 49 29.89 -12.94 -42.96
N PRO A 50 29.96 -13.92 -43.89
CA PRO A 50 30.34 -15.31 -43.62
C PRO A 50 31.86 -15.48 -43.46
N THR A 51 32.54 -14.49 -42.89
CA THR A 51 33.98 -14.50 -42.65
C THR A 51 34.30 -13.63 -41.44
N LYS A 52 34.84 -14.27 -40.41
CA LYS A 52 35.23 -13.65 -39.14
C LYS A 52 36.32 -12.59 -39.36
N PRO A 53 36.17 -11.36 -38.84
CA PRO A 53 37.25 -10.37 -38.86
C PRO A 53 38.38 -10.82 -37.93
N ALA A 54 39.62 -10.49 -38.30
CA ALA A 54 40.81 -10.80 -37.50
C ALA A 54 40.96 -9.86 -36.28
N ASP A 55 40.60 -8.58 -36.46
CA ASP A 55 40.52 -7.58 -35.39
C ASP A 55 39.52 -6.46 -35.77
N SER A 56 39.27 -5.54 -34.83
CA SER A 56 38.41 -4.37 -35.06
C SER A 56 38.97 -3.40 -36.12
N ARG A 57 40.31 -3.34 -36.27
CA ARG A 57 40.96 -2.50 -37.29
C ARG A 57 40.64 -2.97 -38.70
N GLN A 58 40.52 -4.28 -38.92
CA GLN A 58 40.06 -4.82 -40.19
C GLN A 58 38.64 -4.33 -40.49
N VAL A 59 37.74 -4.32 -39.50
CA VAL A 59 36.35 -3.84 -39.67
C VAL A 59 36.33 -2.35 -40.03
N TYR A 60 37.05 -1.50 -39.30
CA TYR A 60 37.14 -0.05 -39.59
C TYR A 60 37.81 0.28 -40.94
N ASN A 61 38.77 -0.54 -41.39
CA ASN A 61 39.44 -0.35 -42.68
C ASN A 61 38.69 -0.97 -43.87
N THR A 62 37.67 -1.81 -43.64
CA THR A 62 37.00 -2.58 -44.71
C THR A 62 35.61 -2.07 -45.05
N PHE A 63 34.88 -1.56 -44.06
CA PHE A 63 33.53 -1.04 -44.26
C PHE A 63 33.50 0.49 -44.23
N THR A 64 32.58 1.08 -44.97
CA THR A 64 32.21 2.49 -44.83
C THR A 64 30.70 2.57 -44.69
N VAL A 65 30.25 3.14 -43.58
CA VAL A 65 28.83 3.31 -43.25
C VAL A 65 28.44 4.76 -43.55
N THR A 66 27.30 4.94 -44.22
CA THR A 66 26.74 6.27 -44.50
C THR A 66 25.27 6.33 -44.11
N VAL A 67 24.84 7.44 -43.52
CA VAL A 67 23.44 7.80 -43.28
C VAL A 67 23.12 9.06 -44.09
N ASP A 68 22.03 9.07 -44.85
CA ASP A 68 21.67 10.16 -45.76
C ASP A 68 22.81 10.54 -46.74
N GLY A 69 23.61 9.54 -47.15
CA GLY A 69 24.79 9.71 -48.00
C GLY A 69 26.03 10.32 -47.34
N LYS A 70 25.96 10.71 -46.06
CA LYS A 70 27.10 11.22 -45.27
C LYS A 70 27.77 10.07 -44.52
N LYS A 71 29.12 10.01 -44.51
CA LYS A 71 29.84 9.05 -43.66
C LYS A 71 29.52 9.32 -42.19
N VAL A 72 29.26 8.24 -41.44
CA VAL A 72 29.10 8.27 -39.98
C VAL A 72 30.22 7.46 -39.32
N GLU A 73 30.57 7.82 -38.08
CA GLU A 73 31.45 7.01 -37.26
C GLU A 73 30.66 5.94 -36.47
N TYR A 74 31.33 4.82 -36.22
CA TYR A 74 30.75 3.66 -35.58
C TYR A 74 31.81 2.88 -34.79
N THR A 75 31.37 2.11 -33.81
CA THR A 75 32.20 1.20 -33.02
C THR A 75 31.92 -0.25 -33.43
N TYR A 76 32.97 -1.06 -33.63
CA TYR A 76 32.84 -2.52 -33.74
C TYR A 76 32.58 -3.13 -32.37
N LEU A 77 31.54 -3.95 -32.28
CA LEU A 77 31.12 -4.62 -31.05
C LEU A 77 31.64 -6.06 -30.98
N SER A 78 31.21 -6.90 -31.93
CA SER A 78 31.42 -8.35 -31.89
C SER A 78 31.16 -9.03 -33.23
N TYR A 79 31.43 -10.34 -33.29
CA TYR A 79 31.09 -11.21 -34.42
C TYR A 79 30.44 -12.49 -33.90
N PHE A 80 29.26 -12.83 -34.41
CA PHE A 80 28.50 -14.02 -34.02
C PHE A 80 28.42 -15.03 -35.17
N ASP A 81 28.79 -16.26 -34.87
CA ASP A 81 28.81 -17.45 -35.74
C ASP A 81 28.13 -18.67 -35.07
N PHE A 82 27.16 -18.40 -34.18
CA PHE A 82 26.50 -19.39 -33.32
C PHE A 82 24.99 -19.11 -33.18
N GLY A 83 24.25 -20.10 -32.66
CA GLY A 83 22.81 -19.97 -32.37
C GLY A 83 22.02 -19.53 -33.61
N SER A 84 21.17 -18.53 -33.45
CA SER A 84 20.39 -17.88 -34.52
C SER A 84 21.25 -17.35 -35.69
N TYR A 85 22.55 -17.10 -35.46
CA TYR A 85 23.50 -16.59 -36.46
C TYR A 85 24.42 -17.67 -37.07
N ALA A 86 24.24 -18.95 -36.74
CA ALA A 86 25.13 -20.02 -37.23
C ALA A 86 25.12 -20.18 -38.76
N GLU A 87 23.96 -20.05 -39.40
CA GLU A 87 23.83 -20.13 -40.87
C GLU A 87 24.14 -18.81 -41.58
N ALA A 88 24.01 -17.68 -40.88
CA ALA A 88 24.20 -16.33 -41.41
C ALA A 88 25.03 -15.45 -40.44
N PRO A 89 26.35 -15.68 -40.32
CA PRO A 89 27.17 -14.97 -39.33
C PRO A 89 27.19 -13.45 -39.53
N VAL A 90 27.23 -12.71 -38.42
CA VAL A 90 27.13 -11.24 -38.42
C VAL A 90 28.35 -10.56 -37.80
N ILE A 91 28.76 -9.44 -38.39
CA ILE A 91 29.60 -8.41 -37.77
C ILE A 91 28.67 -7.36 -37.16
N ASN A 92 28.80 -7.12 -35.86
CA ASN A 92 27.98 -6.17 -35.12
C ASN A 92 28.70 -4.82 -34.97
N ILE A 93 28.01 -3.73 -35.29
CA ILE A 93 28.52 -2.36 -35.07
C ILE A 93 27.44 -1.48 -34.41
N ARG A 94 27.88 -0.45 -33.68
CA ARG A 94 27.03 0.59 -33.08
C ARG A 94 27.37 1.96 -33.67
N LEU A 95 26.38 2.70 -34.17
CA LEU A 95 26.52 4.10 -34.54
C LEU A 95 26.74 4.97 -33.30
N THR A 96 27.53 6.05 -33.43
CA THR A 96 27.74 7.01 -32.34
C THR A 96 26.41 7.67 -31.93
N GLU A 97 25.67 8.19 -32.91
CA GLU A 97 24.41 8.91 -32.72
C GLU A 97 23.19 7.99 -32.91
N PRO A 98 22.08 8.22 -32.17
CA PRO A 98 20.82 7.50 -32.38
C PRO A 98 20.13 7.91 -33.69
N LEU A 99 19.35 6.99 -34.24
CA LEU A 99 18.45 7.23 -35.36
C LEU A 99 16.99 7.07 -34.91
N GLU A 100 16.11 7.95 -35.40
CA GLU A 100 14.67 7.87 -35.15
C GLU A 100 14.07 6.62 -35.82
N VAL A 101 13.70 5.62 -35.04
CA VAL A 101 13.14 4.33 -35.49
C VAL A 101 11.72 4.07 -34.97
N GLY A 102 11.15 4.95 -34.15
CA GLY A 102 9.82 4.82 -33.56
C GLY A 102 9.73 3.93 -32.31
N THR A 103 8.53 3.89 -31.75
CA THR A 103 8.14 3.12 -30.56
C THR A 103 7.75 1.68 -30.89
N LEU A 104 8.10 0.76 -29.98
CA LEU A 104 7.68 -0.65 -30.03
C LEU A 104 6.16 -0.80 -29.80
N LYS A 105 5.61 -1.94 -30.21
CA LYS A 105 4.29 -2.43 -29.76
C LYS A 105 4.39 -2.75 -28.27
N GLY A 106 3.38 -2.39 -27.47
CA GLY A 106 3.37 -2.80 -26.07
C GLY A 106 2.16 -2.41 -25.26
N LYS A 107 2.19 -2.75 -23.96
CA LYS A 107 1.23 -2.31 -22.94
C LYS A 107 1.85 -1.18 -22.10
N THR A 108 1.02 -0.23 -21.68
CA THR A 108 1.46 0.96 -20.93
C THR A 108 0.68 1.09 -19.61
N GLY A 109 1.28 0.61 -18.52
CA GLY A 109 0.66 0.68 -17.19
C GLY A 109 -0.66 -0.09 -17.13
N ASN A 110 -1.69 0.50 -16.52
CA ASN A 110 -3.00 -0.13 -16.33
C ASN A 110 -3.81 -0.30 -17.64
N ALA A 111 -3.34 0.26 -18.76
CA ALA A 111 -4.03 0.17 -20.04
C ALA A 111 -3.76 -1.18 -20.75
N ARG A 112 -4.79 -2.03 -20.83
CA ARG A 112 -4.79 -3.21 -21.72
C ARG A 112 -4.79 -2.84 -23.22
N THR A 113 -5.09 -1.59 -23.56
CA THR A 113 -5.02 -1.06 -24.93
C THR A 113 -3.57 -1.01 -25.42
N PRO A 114 -3.22 -1.63 -26.56
CA PRO A 114 -1.86 -1.56 -27.08
C PRO A 114 -1.45 -0.15 -27.49
N GLY A 115 -0.22 0.25 -27.17
CA GLY A 115 0.40 1.45 -27.73
C GLY A 115 0.70 1.29 -29.23
N GLU A 116 0.73 2.41 -29.97
CA GLU A 116 0.97 2.38 -31.42
C GLU A 116 2.40 1.94 -31.74
N ASN A 117 2.49 0.90 -32.59
CA ASN A 117 3.74 0.30 -33.05
C ASN A 117 4.39 1.14 -34.17
N THR A 118 4.73 2.39 -33.89
CA THR A 118 5.20 3.36 -34.90
C THR A 118 6.50 2.92 -35.60
N GLN A 119 7.28 2.03 -34.97
CA GLN A 119 8.43 1.37 -35.61
C GLN A 119 8.11 0.59 -36.89
N ALA A 120 6.85 0.19 -37.12
CA ALA A 120 6.44 -0.47 -38.36
C ALA A 120 6.54 0.45 -39.59
N THR A 121 6.56 1.77 -39.36
CA THR A 121 6.64 2.80 -40.41
C THR A 121 7.97 3.55 -40.35
N LEU A 122 8.41 3.95 -39.15
CA LEU A 122 9.63 4.75 -38.96
C LEU A 122 10.91 3.91 -39.16
N GLY A 123 10.97 2.70 -38.57
CA GLY A 123 12.11 1.80 -38.71
C GLY A 123 12.50 1.49 -40.17
N PRO A 124 11.58 1.08 -41.06
CA PRO A 124 11.88 0.86 -42.47
C PRO A 124 12.35 2.11 -43.22
N ALA A 125 11.73 3.28 -42.93
CA ALA A 125 12.12 4.55 -43.52
C ALA A 125 13.54 4.98 -43.09
N THR A 126 13.90 4.74 -41.83
CA THR A 126 15.23 5.03 -41.30
C THR A 126 16.28 4.03 -41.76
N ALA A 127 15.99 2.73 -41.83
CA ALA A 127 16.90 1.74 -42.40
C ALA A 127 17.25 2.03 -43.87
N ALA A 128 16.28 2.49 -44.68
CA ALA A 128 16.50 2.85 -46.08
C ALA A 128 17.49 4.02 -46.29
N ARG A 129 17.74 4.84 -45.26
CA ARG A 129 18.72 5.94 -45.27
C ARG A 129 20.16 5.47 -45.03
N ILE A 130 20.35 4.22 -44.62
CA ILE A 130 21.65 3.64 -44.25
C ILE A 130 22.20 2.80 -45.40
N GLN A 131 23.47 3.00 -45.72
CA GLN A 131 24.21 2.14 -46.65
C GLN A 131 25.56 1.73 -46.04
N VAL A 132 25.96 0.47 -46.26
CA VAL A 132 27.29 -0.04 -45.91
C VAL A 132 28.00 -0.46 -47.20
N THR A 133 29.21 0.05 -47.40
CA THR A 133 30.03 -0.22 -48.58
C THR A 133 31.24 -1.08 -48.19
N VAL A 134 31.52 -2.12 -48.99
CA VAL A 134 32.79 -2.86 -48.99
C VAL A 134 33.34 -2.92 -50.42
N LYS A 135 34.55 -2.39 -50.64
CA LYS A 135 35.27 -2.34 -51.94
C LYS A 135 34.46 -1.63 -53.06
N LYS A 136 33.59 -2.37 -53.77
CA LYS A 136 32.69 -1.89 -54.84
C LYS A 136 31.24 -2.33 -54.64
N GLN A 137 30.95 -3.03 -53.55
CA GLN A 137 29.60 -3.50 -53.20
C GLN A 137 29.04 -2.56 -52.14
N THR A 138 27.89 -1.95 -52.43
CA THR A 138 27.13 -1.13 -51.48
C THR A 138 25.81 -1.83 -51.20
N VAL A 139 25.42 -1.92 -49.94
CA VAL A 139 24.17 -2.58 -49.51
C VAL A 139 23.41 -1.63 -48.59
N THR A 140 22.17 -1.30 -48.96
CA THR A 140 21.22 -0.54 -48.13
C THR A 140 20.73 -1.41 -46.98
N ALA A 141 20.56 -0.84 -45.78
CA ALA A 141 20.04 -1.59 -44.64
C ALA A 141 18.54 -1.91 -44.77
N GLN A 142 18.15 -3.03 -44.17
CA GLN A 142 16.75 -3.42 -43.96
C GLN A 142 16.40 -3.28 -42.48
N TRP A 143 15.18 -2.86 -42.16
CA TRP A 143 14.70 -2.87 -40.77
C TRP A 143 14.35 -4.29 -40.34
N LYS A 144 15.02 -4.79 -39.30
CA LYS A 144 14.73 -6.08 -38.64
C LYS A 144 14.88 -5.88 -37.14
N PRO A 145 13.86 -5.34 -36.46
CA PRO A 145 13.97 -5.00 -35.04
C PRO A 145 14.27 -6.24 -34.20
N PHE A 146 15.24 -6.13 -33.30
CA PHE A 146 15.61 -7.23 -32.40
C PHE A 146 14.53 -7.46 -31.32
N TYR A 147 13.95 -6.37 -30.83
CA TYR A 147 12.84 -6.35 -29.89
C TYR A 147 11.55 -5.99 -30.61
N ASP A 148 10.43 -6.66 -30.31
CA ASP A 148 9.15 -6.35 -30.98
C ASP A 148 7.94 -6.18 -30.04
N TYR A 149 8.10 -6.50 -28.75
CA TYR A 149 7.09 -6.27 -27.73
C TYR A 149 7.70 -5.74 -26.43
N MET A 150 7.00 -4.80 -25.79
CA MET A 150 7.33 -4.24 -24.47
C MET A 150 6.11 -4.20 -23.54
N ASN A 151 6.35 -4.21 -22.23
CA ASN A 151 5.33 -3.97 -21.21
C ASN A 151 5.92 -3.13 -20.08
N ILE A 152 5.20 -2.06 -19.70
CA ILE A 152 5.52 -1.17 -18.59
C ILE A 152 4.66 -1.56 -17.38
N GLY A 153 5.30 -2.06 -16.31
CA GLY A 153 4.61 -2.59 -15.13
C GLY A 153 3.63 -1.59 -14.50
N SER A 154 2.41 -2.04 -14.23
CA SER A 154 1.23 -1.23 -13.84
C SER A 154 1.53 -0.13 -12.82
N LYS A 155 2.00 -0.51 -11.62
CA LYS A 155 2.37 0.41 -10.53
C LYS A 155 3.86 0.74 -10.48
N SER A 156 4.74 -0.21 -10.83
CA SER A 156 6.19 0.02 -10.76
C SER A 156 6.65 1.07 -11.76
N LYS A 157 6.08 1.08 -12.97
CA LYS A 157 6.52 1.80 -14.18
C LYS A 157 7.89 1.35 -14.72
N LEU A 158 8.44 0.26 -14.20
CA LEU A 158 9.63 -0.39 -14.76
C LEU A 158 9.29 -1.12 -16.07
N THR A 159 10.20 -1.09 -17.03
CA THR A 159 9.97 -1.63 -18.38
C THR A 159 10.58 -3.03 -18.53
N ALA A 160 9.79 -3.98 -19.02
CA ALA A 160 10.28 -5.21 -19.63
C ALA A 160 10.14 -5.12 -21.17
N THR A 161 11.10 -5.67 -21.91
CA THR A 161 11.10 -5.68 -23.38
C THR A 161 11.75 -6.97 -23.88
N GLY A 162 11.29 -7.55 -24.98
CA GLY A 162 11.83 -8.84 -25.44
C GLY A 162 11.71 -9.10 -26.94
N THR A 163 12.34 -10.19 -27.36
CA THR A 163 12.37 -10.66 -28.75
C THR A 163 11.21 -11.60 -29.06
N ARG A 164 10.94 -11.81 -30.36
CA ARG A 164 10.02 -12.85 -30.86
C ARG A 164 10.34 -14.27 -30.39
N LEU A 165 11.62 -14.53 -30.10
CA LEU A 165 12.14 -15.84 -29.72
C LEU A 165 12.01 -16.11 -28.21
N CYS A 166 11.46 -15.17 -27.42
CA CYS A 166 11.18 -15.38 -25.98
C CYS A 166 10.02 -16.34 -25.70
N ASN A 167 9.54 -17.09 -26.70
CA ASN A 167 8.56 -18.17 -26.50
C ASN A 167 9.23 -19.42 -25.90
N THR A 168 8.47 -20.24 -25.17
CA THR A 168 8.94 -21.54 -24.65
C THR A 168 8.01 -22.70 -25.02
N ALA A 169 8.52 -23.93 -24.95
CA ALA A 169 7.85 -25.12 -25.44
C ALA A 169 7.04 -25.84 -24.35
N ALA A 170 5.86 -26.35 -24.71
CA ALA A 170 4.98 -27.13 -23.83
C ALA A 170 5.67 -28.28 -23.08
N ALA A 171 6.62 -28.97 -23.74
CA ALA A 171 7.37 -30.07 -23.15
C ALA A 171 8.35 -29.65 -22.04
N ASN A 172 8.65 -28.36 -21.90
CA ASN A 172 9.54 -27.84 -20.86
C ASN A 172 8.76 -27.54 -19.55
N ASP A 173 7.44 -27.44 -19.60
CA ASP A 173 6.59 -27.31 -18.42
C ASP A 173 6.13 -28.68 -17.91
N LYS A 174 6.81 -29.18 -16.88
CA LYS A 174 6.57 -30.46 -16.22
C LYS A 174 5.30 -30.50 -15.34
N HIS A 175 4.55 -29.40 -15.24
CA HIS A 175 3.39 -29.26 -14.33
C HIS A 175 2.08 -28.88 -15.06
N LEU A 176 2.14 -27.95 -16.02
CA LEU A 176 1.00 -27.44 -16.78
C LEU A 176 1.02 -27.87 -18.25
N GLY A 177 2.18 -28.26 -18.80
CA GLY A 177 2.31 -28.67 -20.21
C GLY A 177 1.99 -27.57 -21.23
N ALA A 178 2.13 -26.29 -20.83
CA ALA A 178 1.73 -25.13 -21.64
C ALA A 178 2.92 -24.54 -22.43
N ALA A 179 2.68 -24.18 -23.70
CA ALA A 179 3.64 -23.41 -24.49
C ALA A 179 3.36 -21.90 -24.33
N TYR A 180 4.38 -21.13 -23.97
CA TYR A 180 4.24 -19.71 -23.67
C TYR A 180 4.70 -18.84 -24.85
N THR A 181 3.93 -17.79 -25.19
CA THR A 181 4.30 -16.82 -26.23
C THR A 181 5.31 -15.80 -25.72
N HIS A 182 6.06 -15.14 -26.61
CA HIS A 182 6.97 -14.07 -26.20
C HIS A 182 6.24 -12.93 -25.46
N GLU A 183 5.04 -12.53 -25.93
CA GLU A 183 4.23 -11.52 -25.23
C GLU A 183 3.86 -11.97 -23.81
N HIS A 184 3.54 -13.26 -23.60
CA HIS A 184 3.28 -13.80 -22.28
C HIS A 184 4.53 -13.77 -21.39
N VAL A 185 5.70 -14.17 -21.88
CA VAL A 185 6.94 -14.18 -21.08
C VAL A 185 7.40 -12.76 -20.71
N ILE A 186 7.20 -11.78 -21.61
CA ILE A 186 7.50 -10.36 -21.35
C ILE A 186 6.48 -9.76 -20.37
N ASP A 187 5.18 -10.07 -20.52
CA ASP A 187 4.15 -9.74 -19.53
C ASP A 187 4.42 -10.37 -18.16
N TYR A 188 4.93 -11.61 -18.12
CA TYR A 188 5.22 -12.34 -16.90
C TYR A 188 6.37 -11.67 -16.14
N ALA A 189 7.46 -11.32 -16.84
CA ALA A 189 8.55 -10.56 -16.25
C ALA A 189 8.09 -9.16 -15.79
N ALA A 190 7.33 -8.42 -16.60
CA ALA A 190 6.82 -7.10 -16.22
C ALA A 190 5.93 -7.15 -14.97
N GLY A 191 4.99 -8.09 -14.91
CA GLY A 191 4.10 -8.30 -13.77
C GLY A 191 4.85 -8.78 -12.52
N GLY A 192 5.80 -9.70 -12.68
CA GLY A 192 6.62 -10.19 -11.58
C GLY A 192 7.50 -9.10 -10.96
N ILE A 193 8.21 -8.32 -11.79
CA ILE A 193 9.01 -7.16 -11.36
C ILE A 193 8.10 -6.09 -10.73
N HIS A 194 6.91 -5.88 -11.29
CA HIS A 194 5.91 -5.01 -10.68
C HIS A 194 5.57 -5.47 -9.26
N ARG A 195 5.20 -6.74 -9.04
CA ARG A 195 4.84 -7.23 -7.71
C ARG A 195 6.02 -7.15 -6.73
N MET A 196 7.23 -7.56 -7.14
CA MET A 196 8.43 -7.40 -6.30
C MET A 196 8.56 -5.94 -5.81
N THR A 197 8.55 -4.99 -6.75
CA THR A 197 8.69 -3.57 -6.44
C THR A 197 7.39 -2.87 -6.00
N GLY A 198 6.35 -3.66 -5.71
CA GLY A 198 4.95 -3.22 -5.68
C GLY A 198 4.61 -2.24 -4.56
N ARG A 199 5.18 -2.43 -3.37
CA ARG A 199 5.05 -1.52 -2.20
C ARG A 199 6.29 -0.68 -1.93
N ALA A 200 7.28 -0.76 -2.83
CA ALA A 200 8.51 0.03 -2.79
C ALA A 200 8.38 1.34 -3.59
N GLU A 201 7.21 1.63 -4.17
CA GLU A 201 6.81 2.72 -5.08
C GLU A 201 7.77 3.91 -5.30
N LEU A 202 8.21 4.58 -4.23
CA LEU A 202 9.14 5.73 -4.27
C LEU A 202 10.60 5.32 -4.50
N ILE A 203 11.04 4.26 -3.82
CA ILE A 203 12.32 3.57 -4.02
C ILE A 203 12.33 3.04 -5.45
N THR A 204 11.23 2.42 -5.89
CA THR A 204 10.99 2.03 -7.28
C THR A 204 11.07 3.22 -8.23
N GLN A 205 10.58 4.41 -7.84
CA GLN A 205 10.70 5.61 -8.67
C GLN A 205 12.16 6.07 -8.83
N ASN A 206 13.04 5.88 -7.84
CA ASN A 206 14.48 6.05 -8.05
C ASN A 206 14.97 5.13 -9.19
N ALA A 207 14.60 3.83 -9.19
CA ALA A 207 14.97 2.90 -10.27
C ALA A 207 14.37 3.30 -11.64
N VAL A 208 13.15 3.82 -11.68
CA VAL A 208 12.53 4.32 -12.92
C VAL A 208 13.28 5.55 -13.45
N ASP A 209 13.63 6.50 -12.57
CA ASP A 209 14.30 7.75 -12.97
C ASP A 209 15.76 7.51 -13.38
N TYR A 210 16.43 6.52 -12.78
CA TYR A 210 17.72 6.00 -13.26
C TYR A 210 17.60 5.27 -14.61
N GLY A 211 16.39 4.91 -15.06
CA GLY A 211 16.15 4.22 -16.34
C GLY A 211 16.33 2.70 -16.30
N VAL A 212 15.97 2.04 -15.19
CA VAL A 212 16.06 0.57 -15.08
C VAL A 212 15.13 -0.15 -16.06
N VAL A 213 15.72 -1.00 -16.91
CA VAL A 213 15.01 -1.82 -17.90
C VAL A 213 15.47 -3.28 -17.80
N VAL A 214 14.53 -4.22 -17.96
CA VAL A 214 14.83 -5.65 -18.13
C VAL A 214 14.56 -6.07 -19.58
N MET A 215 15.55 -6.70 -20.20
CA MET A 215 15.52 -7.11 -21.61
C MET A 215 15.64 -8.63 -21.76
N LEU A 216 14.70 -9.23 -22.48
CA LEU A 216 14.60 -10.68 -22.59
C LEU A 216 15.07 -11.20 -23.95
N VAL A 217 15.85 -12.28 -23.94
CA VAL A 217 16.25 -13.05 -25.13
C VAL A 217 15.69 -14.49 -25.06
N GLY A 218 15.57 -15.15 -26.22
CA GLY A 218 14.99 -16.49 -26.32
C GLY A 218 15.76 -17.60 -25.60
N PRO A 219 15.14 -18.78 -25.36
CA PRO A 219 15.77 -19.90 -24.66
C PRO A 219 16.85 -20.61 -25.52
N GLY A 220 16.91 -20.30 -26.82
CA GLY A 220 17.98 -20.67 -27.74
C GLY A 220 18.98 -19.57 -28.04
N GLN A 221 18.81 -18.38 -27.45
CA GLN A 221 19.72 -17.25 -27.62
C GLN A 221 20.73 -17.14 -26.48
N SER A 222 21.85 -16.49 -26.76
CA SER A 222 22.80 -15.99 -25.78
C SER A 222 22.40 -14.59 -25.30
N VAL A 223 22.65 -14.27 -24.03
CA VAL A 223 22.48 -12.91 -23.50
C VAL A 223 23.31 -11.86 -24.24
N TYR A 224 24.44 -12.24 -24.84
CA TYR A 224 25.24 -11.32 -25.65
C TYR A 224 24.59 -10.94 -26.98
N GLU A 225 23.51 -11.61 -27.41
CA GLU A 225 22.75 -11.20 -28.60
C GLU A 225 21.99 -9.89 -28.36
N ALA A 226 21.72 -9.52 -27.10
CA ALA A 226 21.09 -8.24 -26.74
C ALA A 226 21.97 -7.03 -27.16
N PRO A 227 21.50 -6.15 -28.06
CA PRO A 227 22.27 -5.07 -28.67
C PRO A 227 23.15 -4.23 -27.73
N GLN A 228 22.63 -3.89 -26.54
CA GLN A 228 23.22 -2.96 -25.57
C GLN A 228 24.48 -3.48 -24.87
N TRP A 229 24.72 -4.80 -24.95
CA TRP A 229 25.84 -5.49 -24.31
C TRP A 229 26.61 -6.41 -25.27
N ARG A 230 26.41 -6.27 -26.59
CA ARG A 230 27.14 -7.03 -27.63
C ARG A 230 28.66 -6.88 -27.53
N GLU A 231 29.15 -5.78 -26.95
CA GLU A 231 30.57 -5.55 -26.63
C GLU A 231 31.16 -6.44 -25.52
N LEU A 232 30.33 -7.07 -24.67
CA LEU A 232 30.80 -7.94 -23.58
C LEU A 232 30.96 -9.40 -24.01
N PHE A 233 30.79 -9.72 -25.30
CA PHE A 233 30.77 -11.10 -25.79
C PHE A 233 32.01 -11.92 -25.38
N ASN A 234 31.76 -12.96 -24.59
CA ASN A 234 32.76 -13.92 -24.14
C ASN A 234 32.53 -15.29 -24.82
N PRO A 235 33.45 -15.79 -25.66
CA PRO A 235 33.28 -17.07 -26.35
C PRO A 235 33.35 -18.30 -25.42
N ASN A 236 33.69 -18.13 -24.13
CA ASN A 236 33.81 -19.22 -23.17
C ASN A 236 32.52 -19.53 -22.39
N ASP A 237 31.59 -18.57 -22.28
CA ASP A 237 30.36 -18.72 -21.47
C ASP A 237 29.05 -18.40 -22.23
N TYR A 238 29.11 -17.96 -23.49
CA TYR A 238 27.93 -17.50 -24.25
C TYR A 238 26.78 -18.51 -24.31
N LYS A 239 27.09 -19.80 -24.22
CA LYS A 239 26.11 -20.89 -24.18
C LYS A 239 25.48 -21.13 -22.81
N THR A 240 26.22 -20.92 -21.73
CA THR A 240 25.82 -21.27 -20.35
C THR A 240 25.28 -20.06 -19.58
N ARG A 241 25.69 -18.85 -19.97
CA ARG A 241 25.34 -17.61 -19.27
C ARG A 241 23.85 -17.28 -19.40
N ARG A 242 23.21 -17.08 -18.24
CA ARG A 242 21.78 -16.77 -18.08
C ARG A 242 21.48 -15.27 -18.07
N ILE A 243 22.39 -14.46 -17.53
CA ILE A 243 22.18 -13.03 -17.25
C ILE A 243 23.39 -12.17 -17.64
N ILE A 244 23.15 -10.93 -18.07
CA ILE A 244 24.09 -9.81 -17.94
C ILE A 244 23.47 -8.83 -16.94
N GLU A 245 24.18 -8.58 -15.83
CA GLU A 245 23.73 -7.66 -14.79
C GLU A 245 23.74 -6.20 -15.31
N GLY A 246 22.79 -5.40 -14.83
CA GLY A 246 22.83 -3.95 -15.05
C GLY A 246 23.86 -3.28 -14.14
N THR A 247 24.18 -2.02 -14.45
CA THR A 247 25.11 -1.16 -13.71
C THR A 247 24.54 0.23 -13.56
N THR A 248 25.14 1.09 -12.73
CA THR A 248 24.74 2.51 -12.64
C THR A 248 24.92 3.29 -13.95
N GLU A 249 25.95 2.96 -14.75
CA GLU A 249 26.18 3.58 -16.08
C GLU A 249 25.24 3.02 -17.18
N LYS A 250 24.82 1.77 -17.03
CA LYS A 250 23.91 1.06 -17.94
C LYS A 250 22.93 0.20 -17.13
N PRO A 251 21.79 0.76 -16.66
CA PRO A 251 20.84 0.06 -15.80
C PRO A 251 19.93 -0.91 -16.58
N ILE A 252 20.54 -1.72 -17.44
CA ILE A 252 19.86 -2.64 -18.37
C ILE A 252 20.27 -4.07 -18.02
N ILE A 253 19.36 -4.82 -17.40
CA ILE A 253 19.58 -6.26 -17.12
C ILE A 253 19.13 -7.05 -18.35
N VAL A 254 19.95 -7.99 -18.83
CA VAL A 254 19.55 -8.94 -19.89
C VAL A 254 19.35 -10.31 -19.28
N ALA A 255 18.21 -10.95 -19.56
CA ALA A 255 17.88 -12.29 -19.09
C ALA A 255 17.37 -13.21 -20.21
N THR A 256 17.56 -14.52 -20.04
CA THR A 256 17.02 -15.53 -20.96
C THR A 256 15.61 -15.95 -20.56
N ALA A 257 14.75 -16.25 -21.54
CA ALA A 257 13.39 -16.72 -21.31
C ALA A 257 13.35 -18.07 -20.53
N ASP A 258 14.38 -18.91 -20.67
CA ASP A 258 14.52 -20.12 -19.85
C ASP A 258 14.84 -19.82 -18.37
N ASP A 259 15.49 -18.69 -18.06
CA ASP A 259 15.61 -18.18 -16.69
C ASP A 259 14.26 -17.69 -16.19
N VAL A 260 13.63 -16.77 -16.92
CA VAL A 260 12.33 -16.16 -16.57
C VAL A 260 11.20 -17.18 -16.36
N MET A 261 11.28 -18.37 -16.96
CA MET A 261 10.27 -19.43 -16.81
C MET A 261 10.73 -20.62 -15.96
N ARG A 262 11.93 -20.58 -15.33
CA ARG A 262 12.61 -21.72 -14.66
C ARG A 262 12.65 -23.00 -15.51
N GLN A 263 12.82 -22.89 -16.82
CA GLN A 263 12.81 -24.02 -17.75
C GLN A 263 14.23 -24.40 -18.20
N PRO A 264 14.45 -25.62 -18.73
CA PRO A 264 15.65 -25.88 -19.53
C PRO A 264 15.62 -25.06 -20.83
N SER A 265 16.80 -24.80 -21.40
CA SER A 265 16.90 -24.25 -22.77
C SER A 265 16.31 -25.19 -23.82
N ASN A 266 16.25 -24.73 -25.07
CA ASN A 266 15.76 -25.51 -26.21
C ASN A 266 16.78 -26.51 -26.80
N GLY A 267 17.98 -26.64 -26.20
CA GLY A 267 19.08 -27.48 -26.70
C GLY A 267 20.10 -26.79 -27.61
N GLU A 268 19.88 -25.55 -28.04
CA GLU A 268 20.90 -24.75 -28.75
C GLU A 268 21.92 -24.13 -27.79
N MET A 269 21.49 -23.92 -26.53
CA MET A 269 22.25 -23.33 -25.42
C MET A 269 22.44 -24.35 -24.30
N ASP A 270 23.58 -24.33 -23.62
CA ASP A 270 23.97 -25.38 -22.65
C ASP A 270 23.46 -25.04 -21.23
N ARG A 271 22.16 -24.76 -21.08
CA ARG A 271 21.53 -24.26 -19.84
C ARG A 271 20.52 -25.27 -19.25
N PRO A 272 20.87 -26.02 -18.19
CA PRO A 272 19.93 -26.89 -17.48
C PRO A 272 18.90 -26.05 -16.69
N GLN A 273 17.78 -26.67 -16.31
CA GLN A 273 16.84 -26.10 -15.33
C GLN A 273 17.59 -25.74 -14.04
N SER A 274 17.23 -24.60 -13.43
CA SER A 274 17.81 -24.15 -12.16
C SER A 274 16.71 -23.63 -11.24
N ASP A 275 16.84 -23.95 -9.96
CA ASP A 275 15.96 -23.47 -8.89
C ASP A 275 16.51 -22.19 -8.21
N PHE A 276 17.66 -21.69 -8.70
CA PHE A 276 18.23 -20.38 -8.37
C PHE A 276 17.83 -19.35 -9.45
N PHE A 277 17.37 -18.16 -9.06
CA PHE A 277 16.92 -17.12 -10.00
C PHE A 277 17.97 -16.06 -10.27
N TYR A 278 18.62 -16.16 -11.43
CA TYR A 278 19.71 -15.24 -11.77
C TYR A 278 19.18 -13.83 -12.10
N LEU A 279 18.00 -13.69 -12.75
CA LEU A 279 17.37 -12.37 -12.92
C LEU A 279 16.93 -11.77 -11.58
N GLY A 280 16.48 -12.59 -10.62
CA GLY A 280 16.12 -12.13 -9.27
C GLY A 280 17.33 -11.53 -8.54
N GLU A 281 18.48 -12.20 -8.59
CA GLU A 281 19.72 -11.74 -7.99
C GLU A 281 20.21 -10.44 -8.65
N ALA A 282 20.31 -10.42 -9.99
CA ALA A 282 20.77 -9.26 -10.74
C ALA A 282 19.84 -8.05 -10.57
N PHE A 283 18.52 -8.29 -10.44
CA PHE A 283 17.56 -7.24 -10.12
C PHE A 283 17.76 -6.69 -8.72
N ALA A 284 17.88 -7.56 -7.70
CA ALA A 284 18.15 -7.13 -6.33
C ALA A 284 19.47 -6.34 -6.23
N ARG A 285 20.53 -6.76 -6.93
CA ARG A 285 21.83 -6.08 -6.93
C ARG A 285 21.76 -4.68 -7.56
N LEU A 286 21.14 -4.55 -8.73
CA LEU A 286 20.93 -3.25 -9.36
C LEU A 286 20.00 -2.35 -8.52
N PHE A 287 18.92 -2.90 -7.97
CA PHE A 287 17.95 -2.17 -7.15
C PHE A 287 18.58 -1.67 -5.84
N TRP A 288 19.50 -2.43 -5.23
CA TRP A 288 20.33 -1.92 -4.14
C TRP A 288 21.11 -0.67 -4.59
N GLN A 289 21.84 -0.78 -5.70
CA GLN A 289 22.76 0.26 -6.17
C GLN A 289 22.09 1.56 -6.62
N VAL A 290 20.95 1.50 -7.33
CA VAL A 290 20.27 2.71 -7.86
C VAL A 290 19.11 3.19 -7.00
N ALA A 291 18.45 2.31 -6.25
CA ALA A 291 17.17 2.61 -5.63
C ALA A 291 17.21 2.70 -4.10
N VAL A 292 17.81 1.71 -3.42
CA VAL A 292 17.87 1.66 -1.95
C VAL A 292 19.04 2.47 -1.40
N ASN A 293 20.25 2.22 -1.90
CA ASN A 293 21.52 2.77 -1.41
C ASN A 293 22.12 3.83 -2.36
N GLY A 294 21.33 4.33 -3.32
CA GLY A 294 21.78 5.22 -4.39
C GLY A 294 22.57 6.45 -3.93
N LEU A 295 23.56 6.82 -4.73
CA LEU A 295 24.51 7.92 -4.47
C LEU A 295 24.35 9.04 -5.50
N GLU A 296 24.03 10.24 -5.01
CA GLU A 296 24.57 11.49 -5.56
C GLU A 296 25.18 12.29 -4.40
N ASP A 297 26.22 13.07 -4.69
CA ASP A 297 26.94 13.98 -3.76
C ASP A 297 27.37 13.39 -2.39
N GLY A 298 27.52 12.06 -2.32
CA GLY A 298 28.01 11.37 -1.11
C GLY A 298 26.99 11.24 0.02
N VAL A 299 25.69 11.45 -0.25
CA VAL A 299 24.60 11.24 0.72
C VAL A 299 23.69 10.12 0.24
N THR A 300 23.74 8.97 0.90
CA THR A 300 22.88 7.81 0.60
C THR A 300 21.40 8.21 0.59
N LEU A 301 20.71 7.96 -0.52
CA LEU A 301 19.39 8.55 -0.80
C LEU A 301 18.26 7.96 0.06
N GLY A 302 18.17 6.62 0.16
CA GLY A 302 17.04 5.93 0.77
C GLY A 302 15.69 6.39 0.20
N CYS A 303 14.62 6.34 1.00
CA CYS A 303 13.32 6.88 0.60
C CYS A 303 13.18 8.38 0.95
N ARG A 304 14.12 9.21 0.47
CA ARG A 304 14.11 10.69 0.64
C ARG A 304 12.82 11.37 0.17
N ARG A 305 12.08 10.70 -0.74
CA ARG A 305 10.81 11.16 -1.31
C ARG A 305 9.59 10.88 -0.43
N THR A 306 9.72 10.15 0.68
CA THR A 306 8.61 9.94 1.63
C THR A 306 8.44 11.20 2.49
N PRO A 307 7.27 11.87 2.48
CA PRO A 307 6.98 12.94 3.42
C PRO A 307 7.03 12.41 4.86
N ARG A 308 7.84 13.02 5.72
CA ARG A 308 7.94 12.66 7.13
C ARG A 308 7.06 13.58 7.95
N SER A 309 6.28 13.04 8.89
CA SER A 309 5.72 13.87 9.95
C SER A 309 6.85 14.43 10.82
N VAL A 310 6.62 15.54 11.55
CA VAL A 310 7.57 16.02 12.59
C VAL A 310 7.87 14.99 13.69
N TYR A 311 7.10 13.90 13.73
CA TYR A 311 7.15 12.82 14.71
C TYR A 311 7.81 11.53 14.21
N ASN A 312 8.05 11.41 12.90
CA ASN A 312 8.82 10.31 12.32
C ASN A 312 10.31 10.50 12.66
N ALA A 313 11.03 9.41 12.92
CA ALA A 313 12.48 9.50 12.99
C ALA A 313 13.04 9.80 11.58
N PRO A 314 14.17 10.52 11.47
CA PRO A 314 14.83 10.75 10.18
C PRO A 314 15.19 9.46 9.42
N ASP A 315 15.19 8.32 10.11
CA ASP A 315 15.59 7.04 9.56
C ASP A 315 14.42 6.05 9.33
N ASP A 316 13.17 6.41 9.63
CA ASP A 316 11.99 5.52 9.47
C ASP A 316 11.85 4.94 8.05
N PHE A 317 12.21 5.74 7.03
CA PHE A 317 12.18 5.35 5.61
C PHE A 317 13.58 5.26 4.99
N ARG A 318 14.62 5.17 5.82
CA ARG A 318 16.02 4.96 5.41
C ARG A 318 16.36 3.48 5.47
N TYR A 319 15.73 2.68 4.62
CA TYR A 319 15.90 1.23 4.64
C TYR A 319 17.36 0.79 4.38
N ASP A 320 18.17 1.63 3.73
CA ASP A 320 19.64 1.50 3.67
C ASP A 320 20.28 1.38 5.07
N LYS A 321 19.82 2.17 6.05
CA LYS A 321 20.25 2.11 7.45
C LYS A 321 19.63 0.96 8.22
N HIS A 322 18.38 0.57 7.94
CA HIS A 322 17.75 -0.58 8.57
C HIS A 322 18.49 -1.87 8.20
N ILE A 323 18.78 -2.05 6.91
CA ILE A 323 19.60 -3.16 6.40
C ILE A 323 21.02 -3.09 6.96
N ALA A 324 21.62 -1.91 7.15
CA ALA A 324 22.92 -1.76 7.81
C ALA A 324 22.92 -2.12 9.31
N ALA A 325 21.83 -1.85 10.02
CA ALA A 325 21.66 -2.23 11.43
C ALA A 325 21.48 -3.75 11.58
N ALA A 326 20.59 -4.35 10.77
CA ALA A 326 20.41 -5.79 10.70
C ALA A 326 21.72 -6.50 10.32
N TYR A 327 22.44 -6.01 9.31
CA TYR A 327 23.75 -6.54 8.91
C TYR A 327 24.78 -6.52 10.06
N ALA A 328 24.82 -5.46 10.86
CA ALA A 328 25.73 -5.36 11.99
C ALA A 328 25.42 -6.41 13.07
N GLU A 329 24.14 -6.65 13.36
CA GLU A 329 23.70 -7.65 14.33
C GLU A 329 23.87 -9.09 13.82
N ALA A 330 23.49 -9.37 12.57
CA ALA A 330 23.71 -10.67 11.92
C ALA A 330 25.21 -11.02 11.80
N LYS A 331 26.07 -10.02 11.58
CA LYS A 331 27.52 -10.20 11.57
C LYS A 331 28.12 -10.41 12.96
N LYS A 332 27.57 -9.74 13.98
CA LYS A 332 27.92 -9.93 15.40
C LYS A 332 27.53 -11.32 15.91
N ASN A 333 26.36 -11.81 15.49
CA ASN A 333 25.84 -13.13 15.88
C ASN A 333 26.32 -14.25 14.95
N ASN A 334 26.97 -13.92 13.83
CA ASN A 334 27.44 -14.83 12.79
C ASN A 334 26.31 -15.72 12.23
N SER A 335 25.14 -15.13 11.95
CA SER A 335 23.91 -15.82 11.56
C SER A 335 23.98 -16.59 10.23
N TYR A 336 25.01 -16.33 9.41
CA TYR A 336 25.20 -16.94 8.09
C TYR A 336 26.66 -17.41 7.92
N PRO A 337 27.10 -18.43 8.68
CA PRO A 337 28.50 -18.87 8.70
C PRO A 337 28.94 -19.44 7.35
N ASN A 338 30.15 -19.12 6.88
CA ASN A 338 30.72 -19.58 5.61
C ASN A 338 29.97 -19.18 4.31
N SER A 339 28.83 -18.49 4.39
CA SER A 339 28.12 -17.98 3.21
C SER A 339 28.79 -16.74 2.64
N GLN A 340 28.39 -16.33 1.43
CA GLN A 340 28.81 -15.04 0.89
C GLN A 340 27.98 -13.85 1.35
N TRP A 341 26.90 -14.10 2.09
CA TRP A 341 25.86 -13.12 2.40
C TRP A 341 26.35 -12.11 3.44
N LEU A 342 27.32 -12.47 4.28
CA LEU A 342 27.95 -11.55 5.23
C LEU A 342 29.22 -10.85 4.68
N LYS A 343 29.64 -11.10 3.43
CA LYS A 343 30.83 -10.46 2.82
C LYS A 343 30.71 -8.94 2.75
N SER A 344 29.56 -8.45 2.29
CA SER A 344 29.27 -7.02 2.11
C SER A 344 27.82 -6.69 2.48
N LEU A 345 27.52 -5.39 2.61
CA LEU A 345 26.15 -4.92 2.86
C LEU A 345 25.24 -5.12 1.64
N GLU A 346 25.80 -5.04 0.42
CA GLU A 346 25.07 -5.36 -0.81
C GLU A 346 24.70 -6.84 -0.87
N ASP A 347 25.66 -7.74 -0.62
CA ASP A 347 25.40 -9.18 -0.66
C ASP A 347 24.37 -9.59 0.42
N TYR A 348 24.42 -8.98 1.60
CA TYR A 348 23.42 -9.20 2.66
C TYR A 348 22.01 -8.81 2.21
N PHE A 349 21.86 -7.65 1.56
CA PHE A 349 20.59 -7.23 0.96
C PHE A 349 20.16 -8.17 -0.18
N VAL A 350 21.07 -8.52 -1.09
CA VAL A 350 20.79 -9.34 -2.27
C VAL A 350 20.33 -10.73 -1.86
N TYR A 351 21.09 -11.44 -1.02
CA TYR A 351 20.70 -12.78 -0.59
C TYR A 351 19.53 -12.78 0.39
N GLY A 352 19.40 -11.76 1.25
CA GLY A 352 18.17 -11.53 2.02
C GLY A 352 16.94 -11.41 1.12
N THR A 353 17.03 -10.61 0.04
CA THR A 353 15.99 -10.46 -0.97
C THR A 353 15.70 -11.77 -1.70
N MET A 354 16.74 -12.57 -2.00
CA MET A 354 16.59 -13.87 -2.65
C MET A 354 15.88 -14.90 -1.76
N ILE A 355 16.11 -14.91 -0.44
CA ILE A 355 15.33 -15.71 0.51
C ILE A 355 13.90 -15.18 0.60
N PHE A 356 13.75 -13.85 0.72
CA PHE A 356 12.45 -13.20 0.86
C PHE A 356 11.50 -13.50 -0.31
N TYR A 357 12.01 -13.77 -1.52
CA TYR A 357 11.19 -14.21 -2.67
C TYR A 357 11.38 -15.69 -3.05
N GLU A 358 12.06 -16.49 -2.23
CA GLU A 358 12.22 -17.94 -2.43
C GLU A 358 12.86 -18.26 -3.81
N PHE A 359 13.90 -17.47 -4.10
CA PHE A 359 14.69 -17.47 -5.34
C PHE A 359 16.02 -18.24 -5.22
N ILE A 360 16.36 -18.74 -4.04
CA ILE A 360 17.64 -19.36 -3.68
C ILE A 360 17.41 -20.75 -3.07
N PRO A 361 17.80 -21.87 -3.71
CA PRO A 361 17.36 -23.19 -3.28
C PRO A 361 18.09 -23.67 -2.02
N GLU A 362 17.40 -24.48 -1.21
CA GLU A 362 17.94 -25.14 -0.01
C GLU A 362 19.28 -25.84 -0.26
N SER A 363 20.16 -25.81 0.73
CA SER A 363 21.37 -26.66 0.79
C SER A 363 20.99 -28.14 0.96
N ALA A 364 21.43 -29.00 0.06
CA ALA A 364 21.08 -30.43 0.05
C ALA A 364 21.39 -31.20 1.35
N ASP A 365 22.36 -30.73 2.14
CA ASP A 365 22.81 -31.30 3.42
C ASP A 365 22.49 -30.40 4.64
N GLY A 366 21.68 -29.36 4.47
CA GLY A 366 21.37 -28.37 5.51
C GLY A 366 22.55 -27.45 5.86
N SER A 367 23.70 -27.58 5.20
CA SER A 367 24.89 -26.79 5.53
C SER A 367 24.84 -25.39 4.90
N TRP A 368 25.35 -24.40 5.63
CA TRP A 368 25.62 -23.09 5.06
C TRP A 368 26.74 -23.16 4.02
N GLN A 369 26.37 -22.95 2.76
CA GLN A 369 27.26 -22.90 1.59
C GLN A 369 27.39 -21.44 1.11
N ALA A 370 28.25 -21.19 0.13
CA ALA A 370 28.49 -19.84 -0.38
C ALA A 370 27.19 -19.13 -0.83
N GLU A 371 26.30 -19.85 -1.53
CA GLU A 371 25.17 -19.28 -2.29
C GLU A 371 23.82 -19.95 -1.93
N ARG A 372 23.75 -20.63 -0.78
CA ARG A 372 22.55 -21.32 -0.24
C ARG A 372 22.77 -21.82 1.19
N GLY A 373 21.69 -22.18 1.89
CA GLY A 373 21.73 -22.75 3.23
C GLY A 373 20.41 -23.45 3.60
N PRO A 374 20.18 -23.73 4.90
CA PRO A 374 18.96 -24.32 5.45
C PRO A 374 17.82 -23.30 5.69
N VAL A 375 17.98 -22.06 5.21
CA VAL A 375 16.98 -20.99 5.30
C VAL A 375 16.86 -20.43 3.89
N ASN A 376 15.72 -20.66 3.27
CA ASN A 376 15.45 -20.32 1.87
C ASN A 376 14.02 -19.81 1.62
N THR A 377 13.10 -20.00 2.56
CA THR A 377 11.73 -19.44 2.53
C THR A 377 11.62 -18.10 3.26
N ARG A 378 10.54 -17.35 2.96
CA ARG A 378 10.21 -16.09 3.65
C ARG A 378 9.89 -16.29 5.13
N GLU A 379 9.23 -17.40 5.49
CA GLU A 379 8.84 -17.68 6.87
C GLU A 379 10.03 -18.15 7.72
N GLU A 380 11.02 -18.86 7.16
CA GLU A 380 12.28 -19.13 7.86
C GLU A 380 13.08 -17.86 8.13
N LEU A 381 13.14 -16.95 7.15
CA LEU A 381 13.83 -15.66 7.31
C LEU A 381 13.25 -14.84 8.47
N LYS A 382 11.93 -14.79 8.58
CA LYS A 382 11.19 -14.15 9.70
C LYS A 382 11.60 -14.66 11.07
N HIS A 383 11.98 -15.94 11.19
CA HIS A 383 12.41 -16.56 12.44
C HIS A 383 13.93 -16.51 12.66
N HIS A 384 14.73 -16.53 11.58
CA HIS A 384 16.20 -16.60 11.62
C HIS A 384 16.88 -15.22 11.69
N ASP A 385 16.38 -14.25 10.92
CA ASP A 385 16.83 -12.85 10.92
C ASP A 385 15.61 -11.92 10.79
N ASN A 386 14.90 -11.77 11.91
CA ASN A 386 13.65 -11.03 11.99
C ASN A 386 13.82 -9.52 11.66
N GLU A 387 15.01 -8.97 11.88
CA GLU A 387 15.30 -7.56 11.58
C GLU A 387 15.56 -7.35 10.08
N LEU A 388 16.25 -8.29 9.41
CA LEU A 388 16.31 -8.33 7.94
C LEU A 388 14.94 -8.54 7.32
N TYR A 389 14.12 -9.45 7.86
CA TYR A 389 12.75 -9.66 7.42
C TYR A 389 11.91 -8.37 7.49
N LYS A 390 11.91 -7.67 8.63
CA LYS A 390 11.21 -6.37 8.78
C LYS A 390 11.74 -5.33 7.80
N ALA A 391 13.06 -5.20 7.64
CA ALA A 391 13.63 -4.24 6.69
C ALA A 391 13.23 -4.54 5.24
N LEU A 392 13.11 -5.82 4.86
CA LEU A 392 12.65 -6.25 3.54
C LEU A 392 11.14 -6.10 3.36
N CYS A 393 10.31 -6.35 4.37
CA CYS A 393 8.90 -5.93 4.39
C CYS A 393 8.77 -4.41 4.22
N GLY A 394 9.65 -3.65 4.87
CA GLY A 394 9.77 -2.20 4.80
C GLY A 394 10.07 -1.67 3.39
N ILE A 395 10.76 -2.44 2.56
CA ILE A 395 10.93 -2.13 1.13
C ILE A 395 9.77 -2.73 0.34
N PHE A 396 9.68 -4.07 0.29
CA PHE A 396 8.92 -4.83 -0.69
C PHE A 396 7.46 -5.13 -0.31
N GLY A 397 7.15 -5.24 0.98
CA GLY A 397 5.82 -5.60 1.50
C GLY A 397 5.65 -7.08 1.83
N GLU A 398 5.08 -7.38 3.00
CA GLU A 398 5.09 -8.71 3.64
C GLU A 398 4.60 -9.89 2.78
N TRP A 399 3.61 -9.67 1.90
CA TRP A 399 3.00 -10.74 1.09
C TRP A 399 3.24 -10.58 -0.42
N GLU A 400 3.97 -9.55 -0.85
CA GLU A 400 4.24 -9.31 -2.27
C GLU A 400 5.20 -10.39 -2.83
N TYR A 401 4.82 -11.02 -3.94
CA TYR A 401 5.55 -12.15 -4.55
C TYR A 401 5.62 -12.01 -6.07
N PHE A 402 6.68 -12.51 -6.71
CA PHE A 402 6.85 -12.45 -8.17
C PHE A 402 5.84 -13.38 -8.88
N SER A 403 4.84 -12.81 -9.55
CA SER A 403 3.91 -13.51 -10.46
C SER A 403 3.22 -12.53 -11.42
N SER A 404 2.68 -13.02 -12.55
CA SER A 404 2.06 -12.16 -13.56
C SER A 404 0.70 -11.56 -13.15
N GLU A 405 0.17 -10.61 -13.94
CA GLU A 405 -1.18 -10.05 -13.80
C GLU A 405 -2.25 -10.83 -14.59
N ASN A 406 -1.86 -11.74 -15.48
CA ASN A 406 -2.75 -12.38 -16.45
C ASN A 406 -3.52 -13.56 -15.83
N SER A 407 -4.67 -13.28 -15.20
CA SER A 407 -5.61 -14.28 -14.63
C SER A 407 -6.48 -15.02 -15.67
N GLU A 408 -6.07 -14.98 -16.94
CA GLU A 408 -6.73 -15.58 -18.10
C GLU A 408 -5.78 -16.61 -18.72
N GLY A 409 -6.05 -17.91 -18.52
CA GLY A 409 -5.23 -19.02 -19.02
C GLY A 409 -4.90 -20.07 -17.95
N PHE A 410 -4.84 -19.67 -16.67
CA PHE A 410 -4.76 -20.62 -15.56
C PHE A 410 -6.14 -21.18 -15.22
N ASP A 411 -6.22 -22.51 -15.00
CA ASP A 411 -7.51 -23.17 -14.79
C ASP A 411 -8.17 -22.72 -13.47
N ARG A 412 -9.46 -22.37 -13.55
CA ARG A 412 -10.31 -22.02 -12.40
C ARG A 412 -11.08 -23.24 -11.89
N GLY A 413 -10.95 -24.39 -12.54
CA GLY A 413 -11.53 -25.66 -12.16
C GLY A 413 -10.72 -26.44 -11.13
N ARG A 414 -11.36 -26.77 -10.01
CA ARG A 414 -10.99 -27.83 -9.03
C ARG A 414 -9.68 -27.73 -8.24
N ASP A 415 -8.73 -26.86 -8.58
CA ASP A 415 -7.57 -26.61 -7.70
C ASP A 415 -7.12 -25.14 -7.73
N GLY A 416 -8.07 -24.24 -7.44
CA GLY A 416 -7.95 -22.78 -7.58
C GLY A 416 -6.87 -22.09 -6.73
N VAL A 417 -6.14 -22.83 -5.90
CA VAL A 417 -4.94 -22.33 -5.23
C VAL A 417 -3.74 -22.27 -6.19
N ARG A 418 -3.75 -23.06 -7.29
CA ARG A 418 -2.67 -23.13 -8.29
C ARG A 418 -2.68 -22.02 -9.33
N SER A 419 -3.79 -21.31 -9.49
CA SER A 419 -4.06 -20.48 -10.67
C SER A 419 -3.48 -19.06 -10.64
N ALA A 420 -2.84 -18.65 -9.54
CA ALA A 420 -2.23 -17.33 -9.39
C ALA A 420 -0.98 -17.36 -8.49
N MET A 421 -0.25 -18.48 -8.51
CA MET A 421 0.89 -18.75 -7.64
C MET A 421 2.07 -17.82 -7.85
N PRO A 422 2.89 -17.59 -6.80
CA PRO A 422 4.26 -17.15 -6.93
C PRO A 422 5.09 -18.11 -7.79
N TRP A 423 6.03 -17.52 -8.53
CA TRP A 423 6.92 -18.17 -9.49
C TRP A 423 7.97 -19.14 -8.89
N PHE A 424 8.09 -19.21 -7.57
CA PHE A 424 8.92 -20.18 -6.86
C PHE A 424 8.19 -21.48 -6.49
N TRP A 425 6.87 -21.53 -6.63
CA TRP A 425 6.09 -22.68 -6.19
C TRP A 425 6.52 -23.98 -6.91
N HIS A 426 6.70 -25.06 -6.14
CA HIS A 426 7.31 -26.34 -6.54
C HIS A 426 8.83 -26.35 -6.83
N THR A 427 9.58 -25.27 -6.61
CA THR A 427 11.03 -25.23 -6.96
C THR A 427 11.99 -25.38 -5.79
N GLN A 428 11.50 -25.25 -4.57
CA GLN A 428 12.32 -25.36 -3.36
C GLN A 428 11.86 -26.55 -2.52
N VAL A 429 12.82 -27.20 -1.87
CA VAL A 429 12.55 -28.23 -0.87
C VAL A 429 12.73 -27.60 0.51
N ASP A 430 11.91 -28.07 1.43
CA ASP A 430 11.72 -27.58 2.79
C ASP A 430 11.95 -28.81 3.69
N ASN A 431 13.23 -29.05 4.01
CA ASN A 431 13.73 -30.23 4.71
C ASN A 431 14.42 -29.91 6.03
N TYR A 432 15.03 -28.73 6.20
CA TYR A 432 15.77 -28.37 7.41
C TYR A 432 15.09 -27.21 8.16
N ASP A 433 15.11 -27.26 9.49
CA ASP A 433 14.74 -26.11 10.30
C ASP A 433 15.82 -25.01 10.26
N ILE A 434 15.49 -23.83 10.80
CA ILE A 434 16.43 -22.70 10.96
C ILE A 434 17.71 -23.04 11.75
N ASN A 435 17.77 -24.20 12.42
CA ASN A 435 18.92 -24.72 13.15
C ASN A 435 19.72 -25.77 12.34
N ALA A 436 19.48 -25.88 11.03
CA ALA A 436 20.05 -26.88 10.12
C ALA A 436 19.69 -28.35 10.44
N ARG A 437 18.55 -28.61 11.10
CA ARG A 437 18.13 -29.96 11.51
C ARG A 437 17.04 -30.49 10.58
N PRO A 438 17.12 -31.72 10.07
CA PRO A 438 16.05 -32.30 9.29
C PRO A 438 14.71 -32.24 10.03
N TYR A 439 13.69 -31.63 9.42
CA TYR A 439 12.31 -31.72 9.85
C TYR A 439 11.89 -33.20 9.91
N ALA A 440 11.05 -33.53 10.89
CA ALA A 440 10.39 -34.82 10.96
C ALA A 440 9.57 -35.09 9.66
N ALA A 441 9.14 -36.33 9.47
CA ALA A 441 8.16 -36.65 8.43
C ALA A 441 6.86 -35.83 8.62
N LEU A 442 6.09 -35.67 7.54
CA LEU A 442 4.82 -34.95 7.55
C LEU A 442 3.88 -35.42 8.67
N GLY A 443 3.48 -34.49 9.53
CA GLY A 443 2.62 -34.71 10.69
C GLY A 443 1.79 -33.48 11.02
N ILE A 444 0.77 -33.67 11.86
CA ILE A 444 -0.01 -32.57 12.42
C ILE A 444 0.77 -31.98 13.60
N GLU A 445 1.00 -30.68 13.54
CA GLU A 445 1.68 -29.88 14.55
C GLU A 445 0.73 -29.57 15.72
N HIS A 446 -0.47 -29.07 15.39
CA HIS A 446 -1.52 -28.78 16.36
C HIS A 446 -2.92 -28.83 15.74
N VAL A 447 -3.93 -28.98 16.60
CA VAL A 447 -5.35 -28.86 16.26
C VAL A 447 -5.99 -27.86 17.23
N GLN A 448 -6.73 -26.89 16.71
CA GLN A 448 -7.32 -25.80 17.50
C GLN A 448 -8.80 -25.60 17.15
N VAL A 449 -9.64 -25.46 18.17
CA VAL A 449 -10.99 -24.89 18.01
C VAL A 449 -10.84 -23.38 17.91
N ILE A 450 -11.20 -22.84 16.75
CA ILE A 450 -10.88 -21.47 16.34
C ILE A 450 -12.11 -20.53 16.25
N SER A 451 -13.31 -21.10 16.28
CA SER A 451 -14.62 -20.43 16.42
C SER A 451 -15.65 -21.43 16.96
N GLU A 452 -16.89 -20.99 17.14
CA GLU A 452 -18.04 -21.82 17.49
C GLU A 452 -18.33 -22.94 16.48
N ASN A 453 -17.87 -22.78 15.23
CA ASN A 453 -18.19 -23.65 14.10
C ASN A 453 -16.98 -24.13 13.29
N GLN A 454 -15.73 -23.81 13.67
CA GLN A 454 -14.51 -24.19 12.94
C GLN A 454 -13.38 -24.75 13.82
N ILE A 455 -12.67 -25.73 13.26
CA ILE A 455 -11.43 -26.31 13.78
C ILE A 455 -10.32 -26.16 12.72
N GLU A 456 -9.18 -25.61 13.12
CA GLU A 456 -7.97 -25.53 12.30
C GLU A 456 -7.02 -26.69 12.62
N ILE A 457 -6.34 -27.20 11.60
CA ILE A 457 -5.36 -28.28 11.66
C ILE A 457 -4.09 -27.77 10.98
N LYS A 458 -2.99 -27.68 11.73
CA LYS A 458 -1.68 -27.23 11.26
C LYS A 458 -0.76 -28.41 11.00
N PHE A 459 0.05 -28.34 9.93
CA PHE A 459 1.05 -29.34 9.55
C PHE A 459 2.46 -28.78 9.74
N ASN A 460 3.39 -29.64 10.16
CA ASN A 460 4.79 -29.28 10.38
C ASN A 460 5.57 -28.96 9.09
N ARG A 461 5.06 -29.34 7.92
CA ARG A 461 5.66 -29.19 6.59
C ARG A 461 4.58 -28.90 5.56
N GLU A 462 4.96 -28.34 4.41
CA GLU A 462 4.02 -28.10 3.32
C GLU A 462 3.46 -29.40 2.72
N VAL A 463 2.16 -29.39 2.42
CA VAL A 463 1.47 -30.52 1.80
C VAL A 463 1.42 -30.38 0.28
N LYS A 464 1.80 -31.44 -0.41
CA LYS A 464 1.81 -31.55 -1.87
C LYS A 464 0.47 -32.00 -2.44
N ASP A 465 -0.17 -32.97 -1.79
CA ASP A 465 -1.43 -33.57 -2.24
C ASP A 465 -2.65 -32.77 -1.73
N MET A 466 -2.67 -31.46 -1.95
CA MET A 466 -3.70 -30.56 -1.41
C MET A 466 -5.13 -30.98 -1.74
N SER A 467 -5.38 -31.54 -2.94
CA SER A 467 -6.71 -32.02 -3.34
C SER A 467 -7.18 -33.23 -2.50
N ASN A 468 -6.26 -34.05 -1.99
CA ASN A 468 -6.55 -35.15 -1.06
C ASN A 468 -6.68 -34.62 0.38
N LEU A 469 -5.91 -33.58 0.72
CA LEU A 469 -5.99 -32.89 2.02
C LEU A 469 -7.34 -32.19 2.21
N TYR A 470 -7.91 -31.66 1.13
CA TYR A 470 -9.24 -31.05 1.03
C TYR A 470 -10.38 -32.06 0.78
N ASP A 471 -10.13 -33.35 0.89
CA ASP A 471 -11.20 -34.35 0.94
C ASP A 471 -11.76 -34.42 2.36
N ALA A 472 -13.04 -34.06 2.54
CA ALA A 472 -13.70 -34.17 3.85
C ALA A 472 -13.78 -35.62 4.34
N GLU A 473 -13.84 -36.61 3.43
CA GLU A 473 -13.88 -38.03 3.81
C GLU A 473 -12.55 -38.53 4.38
N ASN A 474 -11.45 -37.80 4.19
CA ASN A 474 -10.17 -38.11 4.83
C ASN A 474 -10.11 -37.72 6.32
N TRP A 475 -11.13 -37.06 6.87
CA TRP A 475 -11.12 -36.50 8.22
C TRP A 475 -12.25 -37.06 9.10
N GLN A 476 -12.01 -37.08 10.40
CA GLN A 476 -13.00 -37.41 11.41
C GLN A 476 -12.82 -36.48 12.61
N ILE A 477 -13.88 -35.75 12.97
CA ILE A 477 -13.99 -35.02 14.23
C ILE A 477 -14.78 -35.88 15.22
N GLU A 478 -14.22 -36.10 16.41
CA GLU A 478 -14.87 -36.80 17.52
C GLU A 478 -15.03 -35.86 18.72
N HIS A 479 -16.21 -35.86 19.33
CA HIS A 479 -16.58 -35.08 20.51
C HIS A 479 -16.84 -35.98 21.71
N SER A 480 -16.49 -35.51 22.91
CA SER A 480 -16.77 -36.15 24.19
C SER A 480 -17.30 -35.15 25.22
N ALA A 481 -18.55 -35.36 25.66
CA ALA A 481 -19.18 -34.55 26.71
C ALA A 481 -18.85 -35.03 28.14
N ASP A 482 -18.26 -36.22 28.31
CA ASP A 482 -17.99 -36.87 29.61
C ASP A 482 -16.51 -36.83 30.04
N GLY A 483 -15.73 -35.93 29.42
CA GLY A 483 -14.32 -35.75 29.71
C GLY A 483 -13.39 -36.75 29.01
N GLY A 484 -13.90 -37.58 28.10
CA GLY A 484 -13.10 -38.48 27.25
C GLY A 484 -13.40 -39.97 27.42
N GLN A 485 -14.47 -40.34 28.13
CA GLN A 485 -14.86 -41.73 28.39
C GLN A 485 -15.63 -42.31 27.20
N SER A 486 -16.54 -41.54 26.61
CA SER A 486 -17.20 -41.86 25.34
C SER A 486 -16.93 -40.78 24.29
N TRP A 487 -16.92 -41.19 23.02
CA TRP A 487 -16.61 -40.32 21.87
C TRP A 487 -17.64 -40.55 20.76
N GLN A 488 -18.12 -39.47 20.15
CA GLN A 488 -19.15 -39.48 19.10
C GLN A 488 -18.68 -38.65 17.90
N ASN A 489 -18.99 -39.11 16.69
CA ASN A 489 -18.61 -38.40 15.47
C ASN A 489 -19.47 -37.14 15.28
N ILE A 490 -18.82 -36.01 14.99
CA ILE A 490 -19.50 -34.74 14.68
C ILE A 490 -19.52 -34.55 13.14
N PRO A 491 -20.68 -34.20 12.56
CA PRO A 491 -20.77 -33.88 11.13
C PRO A 491 -19.93 -32.63 10.83
N HIS A 492 -19.17 -32.67 9.74
CA HIS A 492 -18.27 -31.60 9.35
C HIS A 492 -18.10 -31.56 7.82
N MET A 493 -17.52 -30.47 7.33
CA MET A 493 -17.20 -30.23 5.93
C MET A 493 -15.90 -29.42 5.83
N MET A 494 -15.26 -29.37 4.66
CA MET A 494 -14.15 -28.45 4.44
C MET A 494 -14.68 -27.01 4.34
N ALA A 495 -14.12 -26.10 5.15
CA ALA A 495 -14.30 -24.66 4.98
C ALA A 495 -13.24 -24.05 4.04
N GLY A 496 -12.08 -24.71 3.93
CA GLY A 496 -10.94 -24.28 3.11
C GLY A 496 -9.61 -24.64 3.78
N GLY A 497 -8.55 -23.93 3.41
CA GLY A 497 -7.23 -24.03 4.03
C GLY A 497 -6.39 -22.79 3.75
N TYR A 498 -5.40 -22.56 4.62
CA TYR A 498 -4.78 -21.25 4.84
C TYR A 498 -3.28 -21.43 4.94
N LEU A 499 -2.57 -21.07 3.88
CA LEU A 499 -1.19 -21.50 3.61
C LEU A 499 -1.11 -23.03 3.44
N TRP A 500 -0.03 -23.50 2.83
CA TRP A 500 0.17 -24.91 2.44
C TRP A 500 0.46 -25.85 3.62
N ARG A 501 0.39 -25.29 4.84
CA ARG A 501 0.58 -25.94 6.13
C ARG A 501 -0.68 -25.91 7.01
N ALA A 502 -1.87 -25.50 6.53
CA ALA A 502 -3.10 -25.60 7.35
C ALA A 502 -4.40 -25.84 6.55
N ILE A 503 -5.35 -26.55 7.17
CA ILE A 503 -6.74 -26.70 6.70
C ILE A 503 -7.75 -26.35 7.78
N THR A 504 -9.00 -26.15 7.38
CA THR A 504 -10.11 -25.81 8.27
C THR A 504 -11.30 -26.73 8.01
N LEU A 505 -11.70 -27.46 9.05
CA LEU A 505 -12.97 -28.18 9.10
C LEU A 505 -14.02 -27.25 9.72
N SER A 506 -15.22 -27.19 9.17
CA SER A 506 -16.36 -26.53 9.81
C SER A 506 -17.51 -27.49 10.05
N LEU A 507 -18.41 -27.12 10.96
CA LEU A 507 -19.75 -27.68 11.01
C LEU A 507 -20.51 -27.35 9.71
N PRO A 508 -21.53 -28.14 9.33
CA PRO A 508 -22.49 -27.78 8.29
C PRO A 508 -23.24 -26.48 8.66
N ARG A 509 -23.70 -25.74 7.65
CA ARG A 509 -24.43 -24.45 7.84
C ARG A 509 -25.70 -24.54 8.69
N GLU A 510 -26.33 -25.72 8.74
CA GLU A 510 -27.58 -26.00 9.45
C GLU A 510 -27.33 -26.95 10.62
N SER A 511 -26.25 -26.73 11.38
CA SER A 511 -25.90 -27.55 12.55
C SER A 511 -26.39 -26.90 13.84
N ASP A 512 -27.19 -27.64 14.62
CA ASP A 512 -27.57 -27.28 15.99
C ASP A 512 -26.42 -27.45 17.01
N PHE A 513 -25.22 -27.83 16.55
CA PHE A 513 -24.04 -28.05 17.39
C PHE A 513 -23.14 -26.81 17.42
N SER A 514 -22.38 -26.66 18.51
CA SER A 514 -21.34 -25.65 18.68
C SER A 514 -20.11 -26.30 19.31
N PHE A 515 -18.91 -25.98 18.84
CA PHE A 515 -17.66 -26.38 19.47
C PHE A 515 -17.39 -25.65 20.79
N THR A 516 -18.14 -24.59 21.10
CA THR A 516 -17.87 -23.68 22.23
C THR A 516 -19.10 -23.41 23.11
N THR A 517 -18.84 -23.07 24.38
CA THR A 517 -19.85 -22.62 25.37
C THR A 517 -19.72 -21.12 25.67
N GLY A 518 -20.74 -20.57 26.35
CA GLY A 518 -20.70 -19.22 26.93
C GLY A 518 -20.71 -18.08 25.89
N TYR A 519 -20.31 -16.88 26.35
CA TYR A 519 -20.12 -15.72 25.48
C TYR A 519 -18.62 -15.49 25.27
N PHE A 520 -18.18 -15.43 24.01
CA PHE A 520 -16.80 -15.14 23.63
C PHE A 520 -16.74 -14.34 22.33
N GLY A 521 -15.66 -13.57 22.10
CA GLY A 521 -15.46 -12.79 20.88
C GLY A 521 -16.68 -11.98 20.46
N ARG A 522 -17.28 -12.29 19.30
CA ARG A 522 -18.43 -11.57 18.75
C ARG A 522 -19.77 -11.83 19.45
N SER A 523 -19.84 -12.70 20.45
CA SER A 523 -21.04 -12.84 21.31
C SER A 523 -21.21 -11.66 22.29
N PHE A 524 -20.15 -10.87 22.51
CA PHE A 524 -20.20 -9.59 23.23
C PHE A 524 -20.62 -8.47 22.24
N PHE A 525 -21.89 -8.08 22.24
CA PHE A 525 -22.41 -7.07 21.30
C PHE A 525 -23.60 -6.32 21.90
N GLY A 526 -24.06 -5.26 21.22
CA GLY A 526 -25.32 -4.61 21.55
C GLY A 526 -25.26 -3.71 22.79
N PHE A 527 -26.42 -3.25 23.22
CA PHE A 527 -26.58 -2.33 24.34
C PHE A 527 -26.70 -3.06 25.67
N ASN A 528 -26.21 -2.44 26.75
CA ASN A 528 -26.58 -2.84 28.11
C ASN A 528 -27.89 -2.14 28.52
N GLN A 529 -28.39 -2.39 29.73
CA GLN A 529 -29.62 -1.76 30.21
C GLN A 529 -29.47 -0.24 30.40
N GLN A 530 -28.29 0.23 30.83
CA GLN A 530 -28.02 1.65 31.06
C GLN A 530 -28.06 2.46 29.75
N ASP A 531 -27.47 1.95 28.66
CA ASP A 531 -27.52 2.53 27.32
C ASP A 531 -28.96 2.84 26.89
N ILE A 532 -29.83 1.85 27.04
CA ILE A 532 -31.23 1.92 26.63
C ILE A 532 -31.97 2.91 27.54
N ASP A 533 -31.79 2.85 28.85
CA ASP A 533 -32.44 3.78 29.79
C ASP A 533 -31.95 5.23 29.65
N GLU A 534 -30.71 5.47 29.22
CA GLU A 534 -30.17 6.81 28.92
C GLU A 534 -30.59 7.36 27.56
N ARG A 535 -30.70 6.52 26.52
CA ARG A 535 -30.74 6.98 25.11
C ARG A 535 -31.92 6.46 24.28
N LYS A 536 -32.97 5.93 24.91
CA LYS A 536 -34.22 5.56 24.22
C LYS A 536 -35.11 6.74 23.84
N VAL A 537 -35.98 6.55 22.86
CA VAL A 537 -36.91 7.58 22.33
C VAL A 537 -37.81 8.20 23.42
N SER A 538 -38.28 7.43 24.38
CA SER A 538 -39.12 7.94 25.48
C SER A 538 -38.42 8.89 26.45
N VAL A 539 -37.08 8.97 26.45
CA VAL A 539 -36.30 9.92 27.27
C VAL A 539 -35.62 11.04 26.45
N GLY A 540 -35.84 11.09 25.13
CA GLY A 540 -35.23 12.08 24.24
C GLY A 540 -33.91 11.63 23.60
N GLY A 541 -33.72 10.32 23.43
CA GLY A 541 -32.67 9.75 22.57
C GLY A 541 -33.26 9.06 21.32
N TRP A 542 -32.46 8.20 20.69
CA TRP A 542 -32.77 7.59 19.39
C TRP A 542 -32.85 6.06 19.40
N ILE A 543 -32.46 5.39 20.49
CA ILE A 543 -32.64 3.94 20.62
C ILE A 543 -34.14 3.63 20.71
N ASP A 544 -34.61 2.58 20.06
CA ASP A 544 -36.04 2.26 20.06
C ASP A 544 -36.50 1.85 21.46
N ASP A 545 -37.70 2.28 21.88
CA ASP A 545 -38.24 2.00 23.24
C ASP A 545 -38.49 0.50 23.53
N ASN A 546 -38.35 -0.36 22.51
CA ASN A 546 -38.47 -1.80 22.57
C ASN A 546 -37.15 -2.54 22.25
N GLU A 547 -36.01 -1.85 22.26
CA GLU A 547 -34.69 -2.49 22.18
C GLU A 547 -34.46 -3.36 23.42
N GLU A 548 -33.86 -4.54 23.25
CA GLU A 548 -33.56 -5.47 24.35
C GLU A 548 -32.07 -5.39 24.71
N ALA A 549 -31.76 -5.32 26.01
CA ALA A 549 -30.39 -5.33 26.50
C ALA A 549 -29.75 -6.72 26.32
N ASN A 550 -28.54 -6.79 25.76
CA ASN A 550 -27.77 -8.04 25.76
C ASN A 550 -27.16 -8.24 27.17
N PRO A 551 -27.41 -9.37 27.86
CA PRO A 551 -26.79 -9.65 29.17
C PRO A 551 -25.25 -9.81 29.12
N ALA A 552 -24.68 -9.95 27.91
CA ALA A 552 -23.24 -9.90 27.66
C ALA A 552 -22.78 -8.62 26.94
N ALA A 553 -23.58 -7.54 26.93
CA ALA A 553 -23.07 -6.23 26.55
C ALA A 553 -22.01 -5.76 27.57
N LEU A 554 -20.97 -5.10 27.07
CA LEU A 554 -19.88 -4.57 27.89
C LEU A 554 -20.18 -3.13 28.33
N GLU A 555 -19.62 -2.70 29.46
CA GLU A 555 -19.66 -1.29 29.87
C GLU A 555 -18.75 -0.42 29.00
N PHE A 556 -19.04 0.88 28.91
CA PHE A 556 -18.19 1.84 28.17
C PHE A 556 -16.78 1.87 28.78
N GLY A 557 -15.76 1.55 27.97
CA GLY A 557 -14.38 1.44 28.42
C GLY A 557 -13.99 0.07 29.01
N GLN A 558 -14.89 -0.92 29.05
CA GLN A 558 -14.58 -2.26 29.51
C GLN A 558 -13.84 -3.08 28.43
N LEU A 559 -12.82 -3.82 28.86
CA LEU A 559 -12.10 -4.81 28.06
C LEU A 559 -12.27 -6.20 28.69
N VAL A 560 -12.47 -7.22 27.85
CA VAL A 560 -12.52 -8.64 28.22
C VAL A 560 -11.55 -9.38 27.30
N ASN A 561 -10.56 -10.06 27.88
CA ASN A 561 -9.67 -10.97 27.15
C ASN A 561 -10.18 -12.43 27.23
N LEU A 562 -9.50 -13.34 26.54
CA LEU A 562 -9.90 -14.75 26.46
C LEU A 562 -10.02 -15.42 27.84
N ASN A 563 -9.13 -15.12 28.79
CA ASN A 563 -9.19 -15.70 30.13
C ASN A 563 -10.39 -15.15 30.93
N ASP A 564 -10.67 -13.84 30.80
CA ASP A 564 -11.83 -13.22 31.45
C ASP A 564 -13.14 -13.73 30.86
N ALA A 565 -13.21 -13.95 29.54
CA ALA A 565 -14.34 -14.59 28.89
C ALA A 565 -14.58 -16.02 29.43
N VAL A 566 -13.51 -16.80 29.62
CA VAL A 566 -13.58 -18.16 30.20
C VAL A 566 -14.02 -18.13 31.67
N HIS A 567 -13.41 -17.26 32.49
CA HIS A 567 -13.61 -17.25 33.93
C HIS A 567 -14.88 -16.52 34.40
N LEU A 568 -15.34 -15.50 33.67
CA LEU A 568 -16.48 -14.65 34.06
C LEU A 568 -17.75 -14.92 33.22
N TYR A 569 -17.59 -15.29 31.94
CA TYR A 569 -18.70 -15.45 30.98
C TYR A 569 -18.89 -16.89 30.47
N GLY A 570 -18.13 -17.86 31.00
CA GLY A 570 -18.27 -19.29 30.71
C GLY A 570 -17.82 -19.70 29.30
N ALA A 571 -16.98 -18.88 28.65
CA ALA A 571 -16.36 -19.25 27.38
C ALA A 571 -15.52 -20.53 27.53
N GLY A 572 -15.42 -21.33 26.47
CA GLY A 572 -14.59 -22.53 26.47
C GLY A 572 -15.03 -23.56 25.45
N LEU A 573 -14.43 -24.75 25.51
CA LEU A 573 -14.84 -25.89 24.69
C LEU A 573 -16.14 -26.50 25.22
N ASN A 574 -17.04 -26.83 24.29
CA ASN A 574 -18.19 -27.68 24.56
C ASN A 574 -17.71 -29.15 24.67
N GLY A 575 -17.20 -29.52 25.84
CA GLY A 575 -16.60 -30.85 26.09
C GLY A 575 -15.14 -30.94 25.61
N ARG A 576 -14.73 -32.12 25.14
CA ARG A 576 -13.41 -32.37 24.52
C ARG A 576 -13.59 -32.76 23.06
N PHE A 577 -12.66 -32.32 22.22
CA PHE A 577 -12.62 -32.66 20.79
C PHE A 577 -11.30 -33.31 20.42
N ARG A 578 -11.33 -34.21 19.43
CA ARG A 578 -10.14 -34.75 18.79
C ARG A 578 -10.38 -34.96 17.30
N VAL A 579 -9.32 -34.90 16.52
CA VAL A 579 -9.34 -35.08 15.06
C VAL A 579 -8.44 -36.23 14.67
N ARG A 580 -8.88 -36.97 13.64
CA ARG A 580 -8.15 -38.09 13.04
C ARG A 580 -8.08 -37.92 11.53
N PHE A 581 -6.91 -38.23 10.97
CA PHE A 581 -6.73 -38.44 9.53
C PHE A 581 -7.01 -39.91 9.22
N LEU A 582 -7.98 -40.20 8.35
CA LEU A 582 -8.38 -41.55 8.00
C LEU A 582 -7.51 -42.16 6.89
N GLY A 583 -7.00 -41.31 5.99
CA GLY A 583 -6.10 -41.74 4.91
C GLY A 583 -6.74 -42.62 3.85
N HIS A 584 -8.02 -42.38 3.53
CA HIS A 584 -8.71 -43.00 2.39
C HIS A 584 -8.00 -42.68 1.07
N THR A 585 -7.42 -41.47 0.95
CA THR A 585 -6.44 -41.11 -0.08
C THR A 585 -5.13 -40.64 0.56
N PRO A 586 -3.95 -40.94 -0.03
CA PRO A 586 -2.67 -40.61 0.57
C PRO A 586 -2.37 -39.11 0.47
N VAL A 587 -1.90 -38.53 1.58
CA VAL A 587 -1.47 -37.13 1.69
C VAL A 587 0.03 -37.12 1.96
N ARG A 588 0.83 -36.43 1.13
CA ARG A 588 2.30 -36.34 1.27
C ARG A 588 2.81 -34.90 1.22
N ASP A 589 4.04 -34.70 1.67
CA ASP A 589 4.81 -33.46 1.52
C ASP A 589 5.60 -33.41 0.19
N TRP A 590 6.40 -32.35 -0.01
CA TRP A 590 7.26 -32.19 -1.20
C TRP A 590 8.35 -33.26 -1.33
N ALA A 591 8.89 -33.75 -0.21
CA ALA A 591 9.88 -34.83 -0.17
C ALA A 591 9.24 -36.23 -0.39
N GLY A 592 7.91 -36.33 -0.31
CA GLY A 592 7.15 -37.56 -0.52
C GLY A 592 6.82 -38.34 0.76
N ASN A 593 7.10 -37.80 1.94
CA ASN A 593 6.72 -38.42 3.21
C ASN A 593 5.20 -38.37 3.36
N GLN A 594 4.58 -39.49 3.74
CA GLN A 594 3.13 -39.60 3.87
C GLN A 594 2.66 -39.30 5.31
N LEU A 595 1.56 -38.54 5.43
CA LEU A 595 0.88 -38.28 6.70
C LEU A 595 0.34 -39.58 7.32
N SER A 596 0.61 -39.78 8.62
CA SER A 596 0.17 -40.97 9.36
C SER A 596 -1.30 -40.91 9.77
N SER A 597 -2.08 -41.94 9.41
CA SER A 597 -3.45 -42.18 9.89
C SER A 597 -3.53 -42.98 11.19
N ALA A 598 -2.38 -43.37 11.77
CA ALA A 598 -2.33 -44.09 13.05
C ALA A 598 -2.54 -43.17 14.28
N ASN A 599 -2.47 -41.85 14.08
CA ASN A 599 -2.47 -40.86 15.16
C ASN A 599 -3.84 -40.19 15.34
N THR A 600 -4.13 -39.80 16.57
CA THR A 600 -5.32 -39.02 16.96
C THR A 600 -4.84 -37.80 17.74
N TYR A 601 -5.35 -36.62 17.42
CA TYR A 601 -4.86 -35.35 17.96
C TYR A 601 -6.00 -34.63 18.69
N GLU A 602 -5.84 -34.32 19.98
CA GLU A 602 -6.83 -33.54 20.73
C GLU A 602 -6.78 -32.06 20.31
N ALA A 603 -7.94 -31.40 20.29
CA ALA A 603 -8.03 -29.98 19.95
C ALA A 603 -7.96 -29.10 21.20
N SER A 604 -7.10 -28.08 21.16
CA SER A 604 -7.04 -27.02 22.18
C SER A 604 -7.99 -25.85 21.83
N PHE A 605 -8.39 -25.05 22.81
CA PHE A 605 -9.13 -23.81 22.55
C PHE A 605 -8.16 -22.66 22.26
N LYS A 606 -8.24 -22.10 21.05
CA LYS A 606 -7.57 -20.85 20.67
C LYS A 606 -8.42 -20.17 19.59
N PRO A 607 -9.48 -19.44 19.97
CA PRO A 607 -10.31 -18.74 19.01
C PRO A 607 -9.49 -17.68 18.25
N TRP A 608 -9.86 -17.34 17.02
CA TRP A 608 -9.30 -16.12 16.40
C TRP A 608 -9.70 -14.92 17.25
N ILE A 609 -11.00 -14.65 17.42
CA ILE A 609 -11.47 -13.50 18.21
C ILE A 609 -11.55 -13.84 19.70
N GLY A 610 -10.45 -13.69 20.42
CA GLY A 610 -10.37 -13.87 21.88
C GLY A 610 -10.48 -12.59 22.70
N ASN A 611 -10.27 -11.41 22.11
CA ASN A 611 -10.25 -10.13 22.83
C ASN A 611 -11.41 -9.22 22.40
N VAL A 612 -12.03 -8.52 23.34
CA VAL A 612 -13.11 -7.55 23.07
C VAL A 612 -12.93 -6.32 23.95
N TYR A 613 -13.10 -5.13 23.36
CA TYR A 613 -13.07 -3.85 24.05
C TYR A 613 -14.25 -3.00 23.60
N ARG A 614 -14.96 -2.36 24.53
CA ARG A 614 -15.97 -1.35 24.20
C ARG A 614 -15.41 0.03 24.48
N SER A 615 -15.41 0.90 23.48
CA SER A 615 -14.77 2.21 23.56
C SER A 615 -15.45 3.16 24.57
N PRO A 616 -14.72 4.07 25.24
CA PRO A 616 -15.25 4.88 26.33
C PRO A 616 -15.97 6.15 25.88
N LEU A 617 -15.78 6.65 24.64
CA LEU A 617 -16.50 7.83 24.14
C LEU A 617 -17.74 7.45 23.33
N THR A 618 -17.62 6.51 22.38
CA THR A 618 -18.72 6.12 21.48
C THR A 618 -19.44 4.84 21.90
N GLY A 619 -18.83 3.98 22.71
CA GLY A 619 -19.41 2.67 23.01
C GLY A 619 -19.37 1.68 21.85
N VAL A 620 -18.63 1.96 20.78
CA VAL A 620 -18.41 0.97 19.70
C VAL A 620 -17.64 -0.24 20.24
N TYR A 621 -17.92 -1.41 19.69
CA TYR A 621 -17.15 -2.63 19.96
C TYR A 621 -15.93 -2.72 19.04
N ILE A 622 -14.79 -3.03 19.66
CA ILE A 622 -13.54 -3.42 19.02
C ILE A 622 -13.35 -4.90 19.34
N TYR A 623 -13.41 -5.75 18.32
CA TYR A 623 -13.10 -7.16 18.38
C TYR A 623 -11.63 -7.34 18.00
N GLY A 624 -10.88 -8.13 18.74
CA GLY A 624 -9.46 -8.36 18.50
C GLY A 624 -9.14 -9.83 18.43
N ASP A 625 -8.17 -10.15 17.57
CA ASP A 625 -7.57 -11.47 17.60
C ASP A 625 -7.00 -11.80 18.99
N THR A 626 -6.94 -13.08 19.35
CA THR A 626 -6.34 -13.58 20.60
C THR A 626 -4.88 -13.11 20.73
N GLU A 627 -4.19 -12.93 19.61
CA GLU A 627 -2.79 -12.47 19.55
C GLU A 627 -2.65 -10.93 19.47
N VAL A 628 -3.75 -10.16 19.41
CA VAL A 628 -3.72 -8.69 19.47
C VAL A 628 -3.54 -8.21 20.91
N SER A 629 -2.56 -7.31 21.12
CA SER A 629 -2.26 -6.75 22.45
C SER A 629 -3.31 -5.74 22.94
N ARG A 630 -3.40 -5.58 24.26
CA ARG A 630 -4.31 -4.63 24.93
C ARG A 630 -4.09 -3.21 24.42
N GLU A 631 -2.84 -2.82 24.22
CA GLU A 631 -2.42 -1.50 23.74
C GLU A 631 -3.03 -1.21 22.37
N VAL A 632 -3.04 -2.19 21.46
CA VAL A 632 -3.65 -2.07 20.12
C VAL A 632 -5.18 -2.02 20.21
N MET A 633 -5.81 -2.80 21.09
CA MET A 633 -7.26 -2.74 21.32
C MET A 633 -7.72 -1.35 21.79
N LEU A 634 -7.02 -0.80 22.79
CA LEU A 634 -7.30 0.54 23.33
C LEU A 634 -7.08 1.62 22.25
N LEU A 635 -5.95 1.55 21.54
CA LEU A 635 -5.60 2.48 20.45
C LEU A 635 -6.61 2.44 19.29
N SER A 636 -7.13 1.27 18.94
CA SER A 636 -8.18 1.09 17.91
C SER A 636 -9.48 1.77 18.30
N GLY A 637 -9.96 1.51 19.52
CA GLY A 637 -11.16 2.18 20.06
C GLY A 637 -10.99 3.69 20.15
N MET A 638 -9.78 4.14 20.52
CA MET A 638 -9.42 5.55 20.58
C MET A 638 -9.40 6.23 19.20
N TYR A 639 -8.86 5.60 18.13
CA TYR A 639 -8.94 6.20 16.79
C TYR A 639 -10.37 6.32 16.26
N TYR A 640 -11.24 5.34 16.55
CA TYR A 640 -12.65 5.41 16.17
C TYR A 640 -13.38 6.49 16.96
N ASP A 641 -13.20 6.52 18.29
CA ASP A 641 -13.69 7.59 19.17
C ASP A 641 -13.21 8.98 18.71
N LEU A 642 -11.96 9.14 18.30
CA LEU A 642 -11.43 10.42 17.80
C LEU A 642 -11.91 10.75 16.38
N GLY A 643 -12.29 9.74 15.58
CA GLY A 643 -12.92 9.92 14.27
C GLY A 643 -14.38 10.37 14.35
N ILE A 644 -15.15 9.82 15.31
CA ILE A 644 -16.63 9.95 15.31
C ILE A 644 -17.30 10.26 16.66
N SER A 645 -16.61 10.26 17.80
CA SER A 645 -17.29 10.53 19.10
C SER A 645 -17.96 11.89 19.16
N ASN A 646 -17.45 12.86 18.41
CA ASN A 646 -17.93 14.24 18.42
C ASN A 646 -17.87 14.86 19.84
N ASN A 647 -17.08 14.26 20.77
CA ASN A 647 -16.88 14.66 22.15
C ASN A 647 -15.38 14.84 22.43
N LEU A 648 -14.98 15.91 23.12
CA LEU A 648 -13.57 16.22 23.41
C LEU A 648 -13.29 16.27 24.93
N SER A 649 -14.05 15.55 25.75
CA SER A 649 -14.15 15.83 27.20
C SER A 649 -14.32 14.61 28.12
N LYS A 650 -13.69 13.48 27.81
CA LYS A 650 -13.62 12.29 28.70
C LYS A 650 -12.18 11.78 28.74
N GLU A 651 -11.68 11.38 29.90
CA GLU A 651 -10.38 10.70 30.04
C GLU A 651 -10.50 9.20 29.73
N TYR A 652 -9.36 8.57 29.42
CA TYR A 652 -9.24 7.10 29.30
C TYR A 652 -8.81 6.51 30.65
N ASP A 653 -9.78 6.31 31.55
CA ASP A 653 -9.58 5.84 32.95
C ASP A 653 -8.78 4.52 33.08
N GLN A 654 -8.63 3.78 31.98
CA GLN A 654 -7.88 2.51 31.89
C GLN A 654 -6.37 2.67 31.62
N TRP A 655 -5.83 3.89 31.61
CA TRP A 655 -4.43 4.21 31.25
C TRP A 655 -3.59 4.76 32.44
N PRO A 656 -2.26 4.53 32.50
CA PRO A 656 -1.48 4.72 33.74
C PRO A 656 -1.27 6.16 34.27
N SER A 657 -1.81 7.20 33.62
CA SER A 657 -1.52 8.62 33.94
C SER A 657 -2.41 9.22 35.04
N GLY A 658 -3.50 8.55 35.44
CA GLY A 658 -4.12 8.71 36.77
C GLY A 658 -4.55 10.13 37.18
N LYS A 659 -5.48 10.73 36.43
CA LYS A 659 -6.33 11.84 36.89
C LYS A 659 -7.80 11.53 36.62
N ALA A 660 -8.68 12.37 37.17
CA ALA A 660 -10.11 12.34 36.95
C ALA A 660 -10.66 13.77 37.01
N TYR A 661 -11.34 14.21 35.97
CA TYR A 661 -12.18 15.42 35.98
C TYR A 661 -13.54 15.18 36.68
N THR A 662 -14.27 16.24 36.98
CA THR A 662 -15.51 16.15 37.78
C THR A 662 -16.74 15.92 36.91
N GLU A 663 -17.77 15.26 37.47
CA GLU A 663 -19.05 15.01 36.78
C GLU A 663 -19.70 16.30 36.22
N ALA A 664 -19.45 17.44 36.87
CA ALA A 664 -19.97 18.74 36.45
C ALA A 664 -19.42 19.21 35.09
N GLU A 665 -18.21 18.80 34.72
CA GLU A 665 -17.58 19.14 33.44
C GLU A 665 -18.14 18.22 32.34
N LEU A 666 -18.23 16.92 32.62
CA LEU A 666 -18.83 15.89 31.75
C LEU A 666 -20.31 16.15 31.41
N ALA A 667 -21.09 16.61 32.38
CA ALA A 667 -22.54 16.86 32.26
C ALA A 667 -22.90 17.92 31.20
N THR A 668 -21.95 18.76 30.76
CA THR A 668 -22.17 19.77 29.72
C THR A 668 -22.31 19.20 28.31
N SER A 669 -21.87 17.96 28.07
CA SER A 669 -21.79 17.34 26.74
C SER A 669 -23.10 16.74 26.20
N SER A 670 -24.11 16.54 27.04
CA SER A 670 -25.25 15.62 26.77
C SER A 670 -26.51 16.28 26.18
N ILE A 671 -26.36 17.02 25.07
CA ILE A 671 -27.46 17.50 24.19
C ILE A 671 -26.99 17.90 22.79
N PHE A 672 -25.68 17.99 22.56
CA PHE A 672 -25.20 17.55 21.26
C PHE A 672 -25.59 16.08 21.17
N ASP A 673 -26.68 15.79 20.46
CA ASP A 673 -26.69 14.59 19.66
C ASP A 673 -25.58 14.74 18.60
N ARG A 674 -25.07 13.61 18.16
CA ARG A 674 -23.74 13.48 17.58
C ARG A 674 -23.94 12.56 16.38
N PRO A 675 -23.62 12.99 15.15
CA PRO A 675 -23.89 12.17 13.98
C PRO A 675 -23.11 10.86 14.10
N GLY A 676 -21.87 10.95 14.60
CA GLY A 676 -21.05 9.81 14.93
C GLY A 676 -21.52 8.97 16.13
N GLN A 677 -22.15 9.52 17.19
CA GLN A 677 -22.76 8.66 18.23
C GLN A 677 -23.98 7.92 17.68
N ARG A 678 -24.81 8.55 16.86
CA ARG A 678 -25.92 7.86 16.18
C ARG A 678 -25.41 6.76 15.25
N ILE A 679 -24.31 7.00 14.55
CA ILE A 679 -23.60 6.02 13.72
C ILE A 679 -23.00 4.90 14.59
N ALA A 680 -22.47 5.20 15.78
CA ALA A 680 -21.93 4.21 16.73
C ALA A 680 -23.01 3.38 17.42
N ASP A 681 -24.06 4.00 17.96
CA ASP A 681 -25.21 3.30 18.55
C ASP A 681 -25.93 2.48 17.45
N PHE A 682 -26.02 2.96 16.21
CA PHE A 682 -26.55 2.14 15.11
C PHE A 682 -25.58 1.01 14.70
N ALA A 683 -24.26 1.20 14.82
CA ALA A 683 -23.30 0.12 14.70
C ALA A 683 -23.52 -0.94 15.78
N VAL A 684 -23.64 -0.53 17.05
CA VAL A 684 -23.93 -1.39 18.20
C VAL A 684 -25.22 -2.19 17.98
N LYS A 685 -26.32 -1.53 17.55
CA LYS A 685 -27.59 -2.18 17.14
C LYS A 685 -27.43 -3.16 15.97
N ARG A 686 -26.46 -2.94 15.09
CA ARG A 686 -26.12 -3.85 13.99
C ARG A 686 -25.09 -4.92 14.35
N HIS A 687 -24.75 -5.04 15.63
CA HIS A 687 -23.70 -5.91 16.18
C HIS A 687 -22.33 -5.63 15.54
N GLY A 688 -22.16 -4.39 15.08
CA GLY A 688 -21.04 -3.91 14.30
C GLY A 688 -19.87 -3.41 15.15
N GLY A 689 -18.93 -2.74 14.47
CA GLY A 689 -17.73 -2.18 15.08
C GLY A 689 -16.48 -2.46 14.25
N MET A 690 -15.35 -2.59 14.92
CA MET A 690 -14.04 -2.85 14.30
C MET A 690 -13.55 -4.27 14.60
N LEU A 691 -12.86 -4.91 13.66
CA LEU A 691 -12.08 -6.13 13.87
C LEU A 691 -10.58 -5.83 13.67
N VAL A 692 -9.78 -6.14 14.69
CA VAL A 692 -8.32 -6.08 14.64
C VAL A 692 -7.74 -7.47 14.42
N VAL A 693 -6.93 -7.59 13.37
CA VAL A 693 -6.12 -8.78 13.04
C VAL A 693 -4.71 -8.60 13.60
N ALA A 694 -4.06 -9.68 14.08
CA ALA A 694 -2.71 -9.57 14.64
C ALA A 694 -1.63 -9.36 13.56
N GLU A 695 -0.40 -9.06 13.99
CA GLU A 695 0.76 -8.92 13.10
C GLU A 695 1.08 -10.26 12.39
N GLY A 696 1.39 -10.22 11.09
CA GLY A 696 1.70 -11.42 10.30
C GLY A 696 0.51 -12.35 10.00
N GLN A 697 -0.69 -12.03 10.50
CA GLN A 697 -1.96 -12.65 10.09
C GLN A 697 -2.57 -11.86 8.91
N HIS A 698 -3.42 -12.48 8.08
CA HIS A 698 -4.08 -11.82 6.93
C HIS A 698 -5.60 -11.79 7.05
N ALA A 699 -6.27 -10.78 6.50
CA ALA A 699 -7.70 -10.53 6.72
C ALA A 699 -8.63 -11.74 6.49
N ASN A 700 -8.37 -12.54 5.44
CA ASN A 700 -9.13 -13.74 5.12
C ASN A 700 -8.89 -14.97 6.04
N GLN A 701 -7.96 -14.93 7.00
CA GLN A 701 -7.82 -15.97 8.04
C GLN A 701 -8.94 -15.90 9.09
N GLN A 702 -9.72 -14.83 9.13
CA GLN A 702 -10.81 -14.68 10.10
C GLN A 702 -12.01 -15.58 9.72
N PRO A 703 -12.52 -16.45 10.63
CA PRO A 703 -13.39 -17.60 10.32
C PRO A 703 -14.55 -17.35 9.34
N GLU A 704 -15.27 -16.25 9.49
CA GLU A 704 -16.41 -15.89 8.62
C GLU A 704 -16.00 -15.50 7.20
N ARG A 705 -14.81 -14.90 7.04
CA ARG A 705 -14.30 -14.41 5.75
C ARG A 705 -13.64 -15.54 4.94
N ARG A 706 -13.33 -16.68 5.56
CA ARG A 706 -12.70 -17.85 4.91
C ARG A 706 -13.47 -18.39 3.70
N GLY A 707 -14.80 -18.20 3.64
CA GLY A 707 -15.62 -18.63 2.50
C GLY A 707 -15.79 -17.61 1.36
N GLN A 708 -15.30 -16.37 1.50
CA GLN A 708 -15.80 -15.25 0.67
C GLN A 708 -15.20 -15.15 -0.74
N GLN A 709 -13.98 -15.67 -1.01
CA GLN A 709 -13.32 -15.51 -2.32
C GLN A 709 -12.68 -16.81 -2.86
N ALA A 710 -13.52 -17.79 -3.21
CA ALA A 710 -13.17 -19.12 -3.75
C ALA A 710 -12.47 -19.14 -5.14
N GLY A 711 -11.80 -18.05 -5.53
CA GLY A 711 -11.03 -17.94 -6.78
C GLY A 711 -10.05 -16.75 -6.86
N ASN A 712 -9.99 -15.89 -5.82
CA ASN A 712 -9.19 -14.66 -5.77
C ASN A 712 -8.37 -14.56 -4.46
N TYR A 713 -8.01 -15.70 -3.87
CA TYR A 713 -7.27 -15.78 -2.60
C TYR A 713 -5.94 -14.99 -2.64
N HIS A 714 -5.11 -15.23 -3.66
CA HIS A 714 -3.79 -14.57 -3.80
C HIS A 714 -3.91 -13.04 -3.89
N SER A 715 -4.87 -12.50 -4.64
CA SER A 715 -5.15 -11.05 -4.69
C SER A 715 -5.65 -10.47 -3.35
N SER A 716 -6.17 -11.31 -2.45
CA SER A 716 -6.64 -10.91 -1.13
C SER A 716 -5.54 -10.97 -0.05
N LEU A 717 -4.41 -11.64 -0.29
CA LEU A 717 -3.28 -11.67 0.65
C LEU A 717 -2.66 -10.28 0.88
N TYR A 718 -2.76 -9.40 -0.11
CA TYR A 718 -2.20 -8.04 -0.08
C TYR A 718 -3.04 -7.04 0.73
N VAL A 719 -4.22 -7.44 1.19
CA VAL A 719 -5.24 -6.58 1.81
C VAL A 719 -5.06 -6.56 3.33
N GLU A 720 -4.90 -5.38 3.93
CA GLU A 720 -4.73 -5.21 5.39
C GLU A 720 -6.07 -5.04 6.12
N GLY A 721 -7.09 -4.53 5.43
CA GLY A 721 -8.39 -4.20 6.00
C GLY A 721 -9.55 -4.36 5.02
N TRP A 722 -10.78 -4.27 5.52
CA TRP A 722 -11.99 -4.34 4.70
C TRP A 722 -13.15 -3.61 5.38
N GLY A 723 -13.92 -2.83 4.63
CA GLY A 723 -15.14 -2.18 5.07
C GLY A 723 -16.31 -3.12 5.40
N GLY A 724 -17.44 -2.49 5.74
CA GLY A 724 -18.74 -3.12 6.02
C GLY A 724 -19.17 -3.04 7.48
N ASN A 725 -20.22 -3.80 7.85
CA ASN A 725 -20.84 -3.76 9.18
C ASN A 725 -19.90 -4.13 10.34
N ILE A 726 -18.85 -4.91 10.11
CA ILE A 726 -17.68 -4.95 10.99
C ILE A 726 -16.47 -4.72 10.10
N PHE A 727 -16.00 -3.47 10.07
CA PHE A 727 -14.82 -3.11 9.30
C PHE A 727 -13.58 -3.70 9.96
N GLN A 728 -12.53 -3.94 9.18
CA GLN A 728 -11.37 -4.72 9.59
C GLN A 728 -10.08 -3.97 9.30
N ASP A 729 -9.09 -4.10 10.17
CA ASP A 729 -7.72 -3.58 9.99
C ASP A 729 -6.72 -4.48 10.73
N GLN A 730 -5.42 -4.25 10.53
CA GLN A 730 -4.34 -5.02 11.16
C GLN A 730 -3.56 -4.21 12.20
N ALA A 731 -3.02 -4.90 13.21
CA ALA A 731 -2.24 -4.32 14.31
C ALA A 731 -1.00 -3.53 13.85
N ASN A 732 -0.34 -3.97 12.77
CA ASN A 732 0.78 -3.26 12.14
C ASN A 732 0.36 -1.87 11.61
N ASN A 733 -0.84 -1.74 11.03
CA ASN A 733 -1.38 -0.49 10.55
C ASN A 733 -1.88 0.40 11.70
N ILE A 734 -2.60 -0.16 12.68
CA ILE A 734 -3.06 0.59 13.87
C ILE A 734 -1.88 1.21 14.64
N THR A 735 -0.78 0.48 14.79
CA THR A 735 0.46 0.96 15.43
C THR A 735 1.37 1.76 14.49
N ARG A 736 0.97 1.96 13.23
CA ARG A 736 1.75 2.54 12.12
C ARG A 736 3.20 2.06 12.11
N ASP A 737 3.38 0.75 12.10
CA ASP A 737 4.67 0.14 11.82
C ASP A 737 4.97 0.21 10.31
N TYR A 738 5.89 1.09 9.93
CA TYR A 738 6.29 1.31 8.54
C TYR A 738 7.19 0.21 7.95
N SER A 739 7.65 -0.73 8.77
CA SER A 739 8.34 -1.93 8.30
C SER A 739 7.34 -3.02 7.92
N MET A 740 6.26 -3.18 8.71
CA MET A 740 5.29 -4.27 8.54
C MET A 740 4.00 -3.89 7.80
N SER A 741 3.55 -2.63 7.81
CA SER A 741 2.35 -2.21 7.07
C SER A 741 2.61 -2.15 5.56
N ARG A 742 1.65 -2.67 4.78
CA ARG A 742 1.57 -2.62 3.32
C ARG A 742 1.04 -1.26 2.84
N TYR A 743 0.24 -0.57 3.65
CA TYR A 743 -0.27 0.79 3.39
C TYR A 743 0.59 1.85 4.09
N LYS A 744 1.90 1.84 3.81
CA LYS A 744 2.88 2.84 4.29
C LYS A 744 2.44 4.29 3.97
N ASN A 745 1.71 4.46 2.88
CA ASN A 745 1.23 5.72 2.32
C ASN A 745 -0.20 6.10 2.71
N GLU A 746 -0.95 5.25 3.41
CA GLU A 746 -2.36 5.51 3.76
C GLU A 746 -2.68 4.92 5.13
N PHE A 747 -3.31 5.66 6.05
CA PHE A 747 -3.79 5.04 7.30
C PHE A 747 -5.13 4.34 7.04
N LEU A 748 -5.06 3.05 6.71
CA LEU A 748 -6.20 2.26 6.24
C LEU A 748 -7.34 2.16 7.26
N LEU A 749 -7.07 2.31 8.57
CA LEU A 749 -8.10 2.42 9.62
C LEU A 749 -9.18 3.46 9.26
N TYR A 750 -8.78 4.62 8.75
CA TYR A 750 -9.71 5.69 8.38
C TYR A 750 -10.38 5.46 7.01
N HIS A 751 -9.77 4.63 6.15
CA HIS A 751 -10.39 4.15 4.92
C HIS A 751 -11.53 3.17 5.25
N GLU A 752 -11.23 2.07 5.92
CA GLU A 752 -12.20 1.02 6.24
C GLU A 752 -13.20 1.48 7.30
N GLY A 753 -12.78 2.34 8.23
CA GLY A 753 -13.67 3.05 9.15
C GLY A 753 -14.65 3.97 8.41
N GLY A 754 -14.24 4.59 7.30
CA GLY A 754 -15.12 5.34 6.40
C GLY A 754 -16.16 4.45 5.71
N HIS A 755 -15.78 3.24 5.26
CA HIS A 755 -16.75 2.24 4.78
C HIS A 755 -17.69 1.74 5.88
N GLY A 756 -17.20 1.63 7.12
CA GLY A 756 -18.01 1.32 8.31
C GLY A 756 -19.06 2.40 8.56
N ILE A 757 -18.62 3.67 8.68
CA ILE A 757 -19.47 4.87 8.76
C ILE A 757 -20.53 4.86 7.65
N ASP A 758 -20.14 4.60 6.40
CA ASP A 758 -21.06 4.58 5.26
C ASP A 758 -22.16 3.50 5.39
N SER A 759 -21.79 2.33 5.94
CA SER A 759 -22.68 1.20 6.19
C SER A 759 -23.77 1.50 7.23
N TYR A 760 -23.47 2.37 8.22
CA TYR A 760 -24.40 2.70 9.30
C TYR A 760 -25.29 3.93 9.05
N THR A 761 -25.13 4.65 7.92
CA THR A 761 -25.87 5.91 7.68
C THR A 761 -27.19 5.77 6.94
N GLY A 762 -27.54 4.59 6.44
CA GLY A 762 -28.69 4.36 5.54
C GLY A 762 -30.07 4.81 6.05
N ALA A 763 -31.10 4.72 5.20
CA ALA A 763 -32.43 5.29 5.47
C ALA A 763 -33.12 4.81 6.78
N ASN A 764 -32.77 3.61 7.28
CA ASN A 764 -33.27 3.05 8.54
C ASN A 764 -32.28 3.21 9.71
N SER A 765 -31.27 4.08 9.57
CA SER A 765 -30.32 4.42 10.64
C SER A 765 -30.90 5.45 11.60
N TYR A 766 -30.15 5.75 12.65
CA TYR A 766 -30.44 6.89 13.52
C TYR A 766 -30.10 8.25 12.87
N ALA A 767 -29.22 8.30 11.85
CA ALA A 767 -28.74 9.53 11.21
C ALA A 767 -28.97 9.60 9.67
N PRO A 768 -30.17 9.32 9.13
CA PRO A 768 -30.40 9.12 7.69
C PRO A 768 -30.13 10.35 6.81
N TRP A 769 -30.10 11.57 7.39
CA TRP A 769 -29.71 12.78 6.67
C TRP A 769 -28.23 12.79 6.27
N VAL A 770 -27.36 12.06 6.98
CA VAL A 770 -25.93 11.92 6.63
C VAL A 770 -25.79 11.22 5.28
N TYR A 771 -26.51 10.11 5.09
CA TYR A 771 -26.58 9.39 3.81
C TYR A 771 -27.04 10.29 2.66
N THR A 772 -28.08 11.13 2.88
CA THR A 772 -28.57 12.07 1.85
C THR A 772 -27.53 13.12 1.47
N ASN A 773 -26.80 13.70 2.44
CA ASN A 773 -25.74 14.67 2.19
C ASN A 773 -24.59 14.04 1.37
N ILE A 774 -24.13 12.85 1.80
CA ILE A 774 -23.06 12.09 1.15
C ILE A 774 -23.45 11.69 -0.28
N THR A 775 -24.67 11.18 -0.48
CA THR A 775 -25.15 10.76 -1.81
C THR A 775 -25.23 11.94 -2.77
N SER A 776 -25.76 13.08 -2.32
CA SER A 776 -25.77 14.32 -3.12
C SER A 776 -24.36 14.75 -3.53
N ALA A 777 -23.37 14.66 -2.64
CA ALA A 777 -21.99 14.99 -2.96
C ALA A 777 -21.36 14.01 -3.98
N HIS A 778 -21.58 12.70 -3.79
CA HIS A 778 -21.12 11.64 -4.69
C HIS A 778 -21.65 11.80 -6.13
N ASP A 779 -22.97 12.00 -6.27
CA ASP A 779 -23.59 12.23 -7.56
C ASP A 779 -23.12 13.54 -8.22
N THR A 780 -22.91 14.59 -7.41
CA THR A 780 -22.40 15.88 -7.89
C THR A 780 -20.96 15.77 -8.41
N ALA A 781 -20.10 14.97 -7.76
CA ALA A 781 -18.73 14.68 -8.22
C ALA A 781 -18.70 13.84 -9.51
N ARG A 782 -19.69 12.96 -9.72
CA ARG A 782 -19.82 12.09 -10.91
C ARG A 782 -20.43 12.76 -12.14
N SER A 783 -21.11 13.89 -11.96
CA SER A 783 -21.80 14.60 -13.04
C SER A 783 -20.84 15.13 -14.12
N GLU A 784 -21.22 14.97 -15.39
CA GLU A 784 -20.52 15.58 -16.53
C GLU A 784 -20.65 17.11 -16.53
N GLU A 785 -21.80 17.64 -16.08
CA GLU A 785 -22.06 19.08 -16.00
C GLU A 785 -21.12 19.78 -15.00
N ASN A 786 -20.62 19.02 -14.01
CA ASN A 786 -19.64 19.47 -13.02
C ASN A 786 -18.19 19.06 -13.37
N GLY A 787 -17.94 18.55 -14.57
CA GLY A 787 -16.59 18.26 -15.09
C GLY A 787 -15.93 16.98 -14.56
N ARG A 788 -16.69 16.02 -14.02
CA ARG A 788 -16.22 14.70 -13.54
C ARG A 788 -14.96 14.75 -12.66
N ARG A 789 -15.13 15.13 -11.39
CA ARG A 789 -14.05 15.09 -10.37
C ARG A 789 -13.56 13.65 -10.18
N TYR A 790 -12.29 13.45 -9.83
CA TYR A 790 -11.63 12.15 -9.61
C TYR A 790 -11.58 11.17 -10.80
N TYR A 791 -12.01 11.55 -12.00
CA TYR A 791 -11.75 10.77 -13.21
C TYR A 791 -10.38 11.11 -13.79
N ASN A 792 -9.63 10.08 -14.19
CA ASN A 792 -8.35 10.26 -14.89
C ASN A 792 -8.53 10.37 -16.42
N GLU A 793 -7.42 10.58 -17.12
CA GLU A 793 -7.39 10.80 -18.57
C GLU A 793 -7.82 9.57 -19.41
N ASN A 794 -7.87 8.39 -18.79
CA ASN A 794 -8.41 7.14 -19.36
C ASN A 794 -9.87 6.88 -18.94
N ASN A 795 -10.55 7.89 -18.35
CA ASN A 795 -11.91 7.81 -17.83
C ASN A 795 -12.13 6.75 -16.73
N VAL A 796 -11.10 6.45 -15.94
CA VAL A 796 -11.21 5.64 -14.73
C VAL A 796 -11.34 6.57 -13.51
N GLY A 797 -12.31 6.30 -12.63
CA GLY A 797 -12.54 7.05 -11.40
C GLY A 797 -12.89 6.12 -10.25
N ALA A 798 -11.89 5.40 -9.72
CA ALA A 798 -12.08 4.31 -8.75
C ALA A 798 -12.87 4.75 -7.50
N TYR A 799 -12.52 5.90 -6.91
CA TYR A 799 -13.20 6.47 -5.74
C TYR A 799 -14.67 6.88 -5.97
N LEU A 800 -15.14 6.85 -7.21
CA LEU A 800 -16.53 7.11 -7.57
C LEU A 800 -17.24 5.86 -8.13
N ALA A 801 -16.60 4.69 -8.10
CA ALA A 801 -17.20 3.41 -8.48
C ALA A 801 -18.33 3.00 -7.54
N SER A 802 -18.23 3.35 -6.25
CA SER A 802 -19.30 3.21 -5.26
C SER A 802 -19.37 4.45 -4.35
N ARG A 803 -20.47 4.59 -3.59
CA ARG A 803 -20.61 5.62 -2.55
C ARG A 803 -19.69 5.33 -1.35
N GLY A 804 -19.42 4.06 -1.06
CA GLY A 804 -18.50 3.62 -0.01
C GLY A 804 -17.07 4.11 -0.28
N GLU A 805 -16.54 3.87 -1.48
CA GLU A 805 -15.19 4.32 -1.88
C GLU A 805 -15.01 5.84 -1.79
N TYR A 806 -16.10 6.58 -2.01
CA TYR A 806 -16.11 8.04 -1.89
C TYR A 806 -16.07 8.50 -0.42
N VAL A 807 -16.73 7.78 0.48
CA VAL A 807 -16.68 8.07 1.92
C VAL A 807 -15.39 7.57 2.56
N SER A 808 -14.87 6.41 2.18
CA SER A 808 -13.61 5.88 2.71
C SER A 808 -12.45 6.81 2.37
N THR A 809 -12.27 7.13 1.09
CA THR A 809 -11.20 8.02 0.63
C THR A 809 -11.46 9.48 1.02
N GLY A 810 -12.73 9.92 1.07
CA GLY A 810 -13.10 11.20 1.67
C GLY A 810 -12.67 11.29 3.13
N THR A 811 -12.85 10.21 3.89
CA THR A 811 -12.45 10.10 5.30
C THR A 811 -10.93 10.09 5.43
N THR A 812 -10.17 9.49 4.50
CA THR A 812 -8.70 9.62 4.53
C THR A 812 -8.20 11.03 4.18
N TYR A 813 -8.82 11.75 3.24
CA TYR A 813 -8.53 13.19 3.06
C TYR A 813 -8.90 14.02 4.30
N TRP A 814 -10.00 13.65 4.98
CA TRP A 814 -10.46 14.30 6.20
C TRP A 814 -9.48 14.06 7.35
N HIS A 815 -9.00 12.84 7.55
CA HIS A 815 -8.00 12.58 8.59
C HIS A 815 -6.56 12.97 8.18
N GLY A 816 -6.37 13.51 6.96
CA GLY A 816 -5.06 13.82 6.40
C GLY A 816 -4.20 12.57 6.21
N THR A 817 -4.83 11.39 6.23
CA THR A 817 -4.19 10.08 6.25
C THR A 817 -3.91 9.54 4.86
N MET A 818 -4.47 10.17 3.83
CA MET A 818 -4.08 9.89 2.44
C MET A 818 -2.78 10.62 2.11
N ARG A 819 -1.84 9.92 1.48
CA ARG A 819 -0.68 10.55 0.85
C ARG A 819 -0.92 10.71 -0.64
N GLU A 820 -0.33 11.76 -1.21
CA GLU A 820 -0.30 11.98 -2.66
C GLU A 820 0.21 10.77 -3.46
N SER A 821 -0.43 10.52 -4.60
CA SER A 821 -0.01 9.52 -5.58
C SER A 821 1.41 9.77 -6.10
N LYS A 822 2.11 8.68 -6.44
CA LYS A 822 3.57 8.72 -6.69
C LYS A 822 4.01 9.55 -7.90
N ASP A 823 3.10 9.90 -8.81
CA ASP A 823 3.35 10.67 -10.05
C ASP A 823 2.43 11.92 -10.18
N GLY A 824 1.65 12.24 -9.14
CA GLY A 824 0.72 13.37 -9.14
C GLY A 824 -0.51 13.18 -10.04
N THR A 825 -0.79 11.96 -10.52
CA THR A 825 -1.99 11.62 -11.30
C THR A 825 -2.99 10.82 -10.44
N ASN A 826 -4.23 10.63 -10.92
CA ASN A 826 -5.13 9.65 -10.34
C ASN A 826 -4.94 8.32 -11.09
N ASP A 827 -4.32 7.33 -10.46
CA ASP A 827 -3.99 6.05 -11.08
C ASP A 827 -5.07 4.96 -10.88
N GLY A 828 -6.11 5.27 -10.10
CA GLY A 828 -7.16 4.35 -9.70
C GLY A 828 -6.92 3.65 -8.36
N THR A 829 -5.87 4.00 -7.61
CA THR A 829 -5.66 3.58 -6.21
C THR A 829 -5.16 4.74 -5.35
N TRP A 830 -4.37 5.67 -5.90
CA TRP A 830 -3.97 6.93 -5.27
C TRP A 830 -4.37 8.15 -6.10
N THR A 831 -4.43 9.29 -5.41
CA THR A 831 -4.75 10.63 -5.93
C THR A 831 -3.71 11.61 -5.37
N PRO A 832 -3.42 12.74 -6.02
CA PRO A 832 -2.60 13.78 -5.40
C PRO A 832 -3.35 14.53 -4.28
N VAL A 833 -4.67 14.37 -4.11
CA VAL A 833 -5.39 14.95 -2.96
C VAL A 833 -5.02 14.18 -1.68
N SER A 834 -4.32 14.85 -0.76
CA SER A 834 -3.84 14.30 0.51
C SER A 834 -4.63 14.82 1.74
N ASN A 835 -5.09 16.07 1.69
CA ASN A 835 -5.58 16.78 2.86
C ASN A 835 -6.88 17.58 2.63
N ARG A 836 -7.45 18.10 3.72
CA ARG A 836 -8.72 18.85 3.71
C ARG A 836 -8.71 20.13 2.87
N TRP A 837 -7.57 20.79 2.70
CA TRP A 837 -7.48 22.01 1.88
C TRP A 837 -7.53 21.69 0.38
N GLU A 838 -6.86 20.61 -0.03
CA GLU A 838 -6.97 20.07 -1.38
C GLU A 838 -8.34 19.47 -1.63
N PHE A 839 -8.93 18.77 -0.65
CA PHE A 839 -10.29 18.26 -0.74
C PHE A 839 -11.31 19.40 -0.88
N TYR A 840 -11.17 20.51 -0.13
CA TYR A 840 -12.01 21.70 -0.32
C TYR A 840 -11.87 22.30 -1.73
N ARG A 841 -10.64 22.47 -2.25
CA ARG A 841 -10.40 23.01 -3.60
C ARG A 841 -10.89 22.07 -4.70
N TYR A 842 -10.65 20.77 -4.56
CA TYR A 842 -10.88 19.76 -5.58
C TYR A 842 -12.28 19.11 -5.53
N ASP A 843 -12.96 19.15 -4.39
CA ASP A 843 -14.36 18.73 -4.20
C ASP A 843 -15.01 19.41 -2.96
N PRO A 844 -15.47 20.67 -3.09
CA PRO A 844 -16.09 21.40 -1.98
C PRO A 844 -17.41 20.77 -1.51
N TRP A 845 -18.06 19.93 -2.32
CA TRP A 845 -19.30 19.24 -1.96
C TRP A 845 -19.02 18.03 -1.06
N GLY A 846 -17.99 17.24 -1.39
CA GLY A 846 -17.48 16.20 -0.50
C GLY A 846 -16.99 16.77 0.83
N PHE A 847 -16.22 17.87 0.77
CA PHE A 847 -15.76 18.58 1.96
C PHE A 847 -16.93 19.00 2.87
N GLU A 848 -17.98 19.64 2.32
CA GLU A 848 -19.18 20.02 3.10
C GLU A 848 -19.99 18.82 3.62
N ALA A 849 -20.03 17.69 2.91
CA ALA A 849 -20.70 16.48 3.39
C ALA A 849 -19.97 15.85 4.59
N LEU A 850 -18.64 15.74 4.54
CA LEU A 850 -17.87 15.19 5.66
C LEU A 850 -17.78 16.17 6.84
N LYS A 851 -17.74 17.49 6.58
CA LYS A 851 -17.86 18.58 7.58
C LYS A 851 -19.20 18.59 8.35
N ARG A 852 -20.22 17.87 7.86
CA ARG A 852 -21.50 17.63 8.56
C ARG A 852 -21.54 16.29 9.32
N THR A 853 -20.56 15.42 9.07
CA THR A 853 -20.52 14.03 9.56
C THR A 853 -19.46 13.85 10.66
N LEU A 854 -18.35 14.58 10.56
CA LEU A 854 -17.10 14.37 11.32
C LEU A 854 -16.60 15.66 12.01
N TRP A 855 -17.49 16.58 12.39
CA TRP A 855 -17.14 17.89 12.99
C TRP A 855 -18.32 18.56 13.72
N THR A 856 -18.11 18.99 14.97
CA THR A 856 -19.14 19.54 15.87
C THR A 856 -19.30 21.05 15.90
N GLY A 857 -18.44 21.81 15.21
CA GLY A 857 -18.69 23.23 14.93
C GLY A 857 -17.88 24.27 15.71
N ASP A 858 -16.86 23.87 16.46
CA ASP A 858 -15.81 24.77 16.95
C ASP A 858 -14.55 24.66 16.08
N LEU A 859 -13.81 25.75 15.87
CA LEU A 859 -12.60 25.73 15.04
C LEU A 859 -11.44 24.93 15.65
N GLY A 860 -11.46 24.63 16.96
CA GLY A 860 -10.34 24.01 17.69
C GLY A 860 -9.09 24.89 17.85
N LEU A 861 -8.96 25.98 17.07
CA LEU A 861 -7.82 26.88 17.07
C LEU A 861 -7.93 27.97 18.14
N TRP A 862 -6.78 28.29 18.75
CA TRP A 862 -6.62 29.33 19.75
C TRP A 862 -5.37 30.17 19.45
N TYR A 863 -5.45 31.47 19.66
CA TYR A 863 -4.30 32.36 19.53
C TYR A 863 -3.31 32.18 20.68
N GLU A 864 -2.03 32.46 20.42
CA GLU A 864 -0.94 32.53 21.40
C GLU A 864 -0.75 31.25 22.25
N ASN A 865 -1.24 30.11 21.76
CA ASN A 865 -1.37 28.84 22.47
C ASN A 865 -2.18 28.93 23.79
N LYS A 866 -3.15 29.87 23.87
CA LYS A 866 -4.07 30.02 25.02
C LYS A 866 -5.30 29.13 24.84
N VAL A 867 -5.05 27.83 24.78
CA VAL A 867 -6.07 26.79 24.56
C VAL A 867 -7.12 26.86 25.67
N GLY A 868 -8.39 26.98 25.28
CA GLY A 868 -9.54 27.04 26.18
C GLY A 868 -9.96 28.43 26.69
N ASP A 869 -9.16 29.50 26.52
CA ASP A 869 -9.54 30.86 26.93
C ASP A 869 -10.43 31.54 25.85
N PRO A 870 -11.73 31.76 26.09
CA PRO A 870 -12.66 32.32 25.09
C PRO A 870 -12.22 33.64 24.46
N ALA A 871 -11.39 34.44 25.14
CA ALA A 871 -10.88 35.71 24.61
C ALA A 871 -9.85 35.51 23.48
N TYR A 872 -9.27 34.31 23.33
CA TYR A 872 -8.27 33.94 22.33
C TYR A 872 -8.77 32.86 21.36
N ARG A 873 -10.07 32.55 21.40
CA ARG A 873 -10.73 31.71 20.38
C ARG A 873 -10.58 32.35 19.00
N VAL A 874 -10.17 31.55 18.01
CA VAL A 874 -10.20 31.95 16.60
C VAL A 874 -11.65 31.92 16.11
N LEU A 875 -12.08 32.97 15.40
CA LEU A 875 -13.40 33.05 14.77
C LEU A 875 -13.28 32.82 13.26
N PRO A 876 -14.30 32.28 12.55
CA PRO A 876 -14.26 32.12 11.10
C PRO A 876 -13.91 33.42 10.37
N GLY A 877 -14.54 34.54 10.76
CA GLY A 877 -14.26 35.87 10.22
C GLY A 877 -12.85 36.41 10.43
N ASP A 878 -12.01 35.81 11.29
CA ASP A 878 -10.64 36.26 11.49
C ASP A 878 -9.74 36.05 10.26
N TRP A 879 -10.19 35.24 9.28
CA TRP A 879 -9.53 35.12 7.98
C TRP A 879 -9.21 36.49 7.35
N LYS A 880 -10.06 37.49 7.61
CA LYS A 880 -9.93 38.88 7.12
C LYS A 880 -8.64 39.56 7.58
N TYR A 881 -8.14 39.23 8.77
CA TYR A 881 -6.86 39.70 9.30
C TYR A 881 -5.74 38.73 8.98
N LEU A 882 -6.01 37.42 9.12
CA LEU A 882 -5.01 36.38 8.96
C LEU A 882 -4.48 36.27 7.52
N GLN A 883 -5.25 36.67 6.50
CA GLN A 883 -4.76 36.83 5.12
C GLN A 883 -3.66 37.90 4.96
N ASN A 884 -3.56 38.83 5.91
CA ASN A 884 -2.65 39.98 5.90
C ASN A 884 -1.48 39.82 6.88
N ASP A 885 -1.46 38.77 7.72
CA ASP A 885 -0.32 38.46 8.58
C ASP A 885 0.82 37.91 7.71
N GLU A 886 1.79 38.78 7.38
CA GLU A 886 2.98 38.39 6.62
C GLU A 886 3.83 37.34 7.35
N GLU A 887 3.86 37.30 8.68
CA GLU A 887 4.68 36.33 9.42
C GLU A 887 4.05 34.93 9.34
N LEU A 888 2.74 34.86 9.55
CA LEU A 888 1.95 33.64 9.42
C LEU A 888 1.94 33.12 7.97
N ASN A 889 1.62 33.96 6.99
CA ASN A 889 1.55 33.51 5.60
C ASN A 889 2.93 33.24 5.00
N ARG A 890 4.00 33.93 5.44
CA ARG A 890 5.38 33.56 5.08
C ARG A 890 5.80 32.24 5.73
N TYR A 891 5.36 31.93 6.95
CA TYR A 891 5.54 30.61 7.55
C TYR A 891 4.79 29.52 6.75
N LEU A 892 3.52 29.77 6.42
CA LEU A 892 2.67 28.90 5.60
C LEU A 892 3.10 28.80 4.11
N THR A 893 3.98 29.68 3.64
CA THR A 893 4.54 29.66 2.27
C THR A 893 5.94 29.03 2.22
N LEU A 894 6.88 29.52 3.04
CA LEU A 894 8.29 29.13 2.98
C LEU A 894 8.59 27.76 3.59
N ARG A 895 7.76 27.28 4.53
CA ARG A 895 7.98 25.97 5.16
C ARG A 895 7.19 24.86 4.48
N SER A 896 5.90 25.08 4.24
CA SER A 896 5.00 24.13 3.56
C SER A 896 5.55 23.59 2.22
N GLY A 897 6.36 24.41 1.53
CA GLY A 897 7.02 24.07 0.27
C GLY A 897 6.21 24.40 -0.97
N LEU A 898 5.29 25.35 -0.92
CA LEU A 898 4.21 25.38 -1.91
C LEU A 898 4.41 26.46 -2.97
N TYR A 899 5.33 26.16 -3.90
CA TYR A 899 5.57 26.90 -5.14
C TYR A 899 4.90 26.25 -6.36
N GLY A 900 3.61 25.91 -6.21
CA GLY A 900 2.72 25.50 -7.30
C GLY A 900 1.99 26.69 -7.91
N ASN A 901 2.08 26.89 -9.23
CA ASN A 901 1.59 28.06 -10.00
C ASN A 901 1.92 29.49 -9.49
N GLY A 902 2.53 29.66 -8.32
CA GLY A 902 2.63 30.94 -7.60
C GLY A 902 1.46 31.24 -6.64
N GLU A 903 0.54 30.29 -6.43
CA GLU A 903 -0.57 30.43 -5.46
C GLU A 903 -0.17 29.83 -4.11
N THR A 904 0.28 30.71 -3.20
CA THR A 904 0.67 30.36 -1.82
C THR A 904 -0.46 29.68 -1.06
N VAL A 905 -0.17 28.67 -0.24
CA VAL A 905 -1.10 28.26 0.83
C VAL A 905 -1.03 29.30 1.95
N LYS A 906 -2.13 30.00 2.13
CA LYS A 906 -2.35 31.09 3.09
C LYS A 906 -3.78 31.02 3.60
N ILE A 907 -4.09 31.74 4.67
CA ILE A 907 -5.46 31.86 5.16
C ILE A 907 -6.14 33.01 4.42
N ASP A 908 -6.56 32.79 3.18
CA ASP A 908 -7.14 33.82 2.29
C ASP A 908 -8.67 33.87 2.24
N SER A 909 -9.33 32.98 2.98
CA SER A 909 -10.77 32.80 2.93
C SER A 909 -11.28 32.13 4.20
N GLU A 910 -12.56 32.31 4.52
CA GLU A 910 -13.20 31.67 5.68
C GLU A 910 -13.10 30.15 5.60
N ASN A 911 -13.27 29.57 4.41
CA ASN A 911 -13.13 28.14 4.20
C ASN A 911 -11.69 27.65 4.30
N ALA A 912 -10.68 28.45 3.96
CA ALA A 912 -9.28 28.13 4.28
C ALA A 912 -9.07 28.06 5.80
N LEU A 913 -9.58 29.03 6.56
CA LEU A 913 -9.47 29.01 8.03
C LEU A 913 -10.22 27.83 8.66
N ILE A 914 -11.40 27.49 8.13
CA ILE A 914 -12.16 26.31 8.55
C ILE A 914 -11.40 25.02 8.21
N ALA A 915 -10.79 24.91 7.02
CA ALA A 915 -9.96 23.76 6.65
C ALA A 915 -8.71 23.63 7.55
N TRP A 916 -8.11 24.74 7.99
CA TRP A 916 -7.04 24.74 8.99
C TRP A 916 -7.52 24.34 10.39
N GLY A 917 -8.64 24.87 10.87
CA GLY A 917 -9.21 24.45 12.17
C GLY A 917 -9.63 22.98 12.20
N CYS A 918 -10.09 22.49 11.05
CA CYS A 918 -10.36 21.09 10.81
C CYS A 918 -9.13 20.16 11.01
N THR A 919 -7.89 20.62 10.78
CA THR A 919 -6.71 19.72 10.76
C THR A 919 -6.17 19.27 12.12
N VAL A 920 -6.82 19.57 13.26
CA VAL A 920 -6.31 19.28 14.61
C VAL A 920 -6.22 17.79 14.93
N PHE A 921 -5.03 17.23 14.67
CA PHE A 921 -4.61 15.86 15.03
C PHE A 921 -3.47 15.79 16.05
N GLU A 922 -2.85 16.91 16.43
CA GLU A 922 -1.90 16.91 17.58
C GLU A 922 -2.59 16.37 18.82
N THR A 923 -3.83 16.78 19.07
CA THR A 923 -4.71 16.32 20.17
C THR A 923 -4.79 14.82 20.40
N LEU A 924 -4.50 13.97 19.39
CA LEU A 924 -4.53 12.53 19.59
C LEU A 924 -3.26 12.07 20.34
N ARG A 925 -2.12 12.68 20.00
CA ARG A 925 -0.79 12.36 20.53
C ARG A 925 -0.41 13.28 21.69
N ASP A 926 -0.51 14.57 21.49
CA ASP A 926 -0.17 15.67 22.38
C ASP A 926 -1.46 16.46 22.65
N ASP A 927 -2.18 16.12 23.73
CA ASP A 927 -3.41 16.80 24.12
C ASP A 927 -3.08 18.22 24.63
N PRO A 928 -3.47 19.30 23.94
CA PRO A 928 -3.11 20.66 24.29
C PRO A 928 -3.94 21.23 25.45
N TYR A 929 -5.00 20.54 25.89
CA TYR A 929 -5.86 20.97 27.00
C TYR A 929 -5.31 20.53 28.36
N ASN A 930 -4.59 19.40 28.43
CA ASN A 930 -4.03 18.85 29.66
C ASN A 930 -2.52 18.51 29.59
N SER A 931 -1.87 18.69 28.43
CA SER A 931 -0.45 18.36 28.15
C SER A 931 -0.09 16.87 28.24
N TYR A 932 -1.06 15.97 28.01
CA TYR A 932 -0.83 14.52 27.96
C TYR A 932 -0.16 14.09 26.64
N HIS A 933 0.83 13.20 26.74
CA HIS A 933 1.55 12.61 25.59
C HIS A 933 1.28 11.11 25.47
N ASN A 934 0.72 10.67 24.34
CA ASN A 934 0.49 9.27 23.98
C ASN A 934 1.65 8.76 23.09
N PRO A 935 2.63 8.01 23.64
CA PRO A 935 3.80 7.56 22.87
C PRO A 935 3.48 6.48 21.82
N LEU A 936 2.27 5.92 21.79
CA LEU A 936 1.88 4.89 20.82
C LEU A 936 1.45 5.47 19.46
N ILE A 937 1.11 6.77 19.41
CA ILE A 937 0.77 7.43 18.14
C ILE A 937 2.05 7.90 17.46
N LYS A 938 2.60 7.02 16.60
CA LYS A 938 3.83 7.27 15.84
C LYS A 938 3.67 8.29 14.71
N TRP A 939 2.43 8.64 14.34
CA TRP A 939 2.14 9.44 13.15
C TRP A 939 1.06 10.50 13.42
N VAL A 940 1.29 11.71 12.90
CA VAL A 940 0.30 12.79 12.86
C VAL A 940 0.47 13.52 11.53
N SER A 941 -0.52 13.51 10.63
CA SER A 941 -0.46 14.32 9.40
C SER A 941 -0.81 15.78 9.69
N TRP A 942 0.20 16.44 10.23
CA TRP A 942 0.29 17.88 10.19
C TRP A 942 1.00 18.32 8.91
N SER A 943 0.23 18.37 7.82
CA SER A 943 0.71 18.83 6.51
C SER A 943 1.98 18.11 6.05
N THR A 944 1.86 16.85 5.62
CA THR A 944 2.90 16.23 4.80
C THR A 944 3.27 17.19 3.65
N PRO A 945 4.56 17.54 3.45
CA PRO A 945 4.94 18.40 2.33
C PRO A 945 4.45 17.81 1.00
N MET A 946 3.75 18.65 0.22
CA MET A 946 3.22 18.25 -1.09
C MET A 946 4.38 17.83 -2.00
N ILE A 947 4.21 16.70 -2.67
CA ILE A 947 5.15 16.16 -3.65
C ILE A 947 4.83 16.76 -5.03
N TYR A 948 3.56 17.13 -5.26
CA TYR A 948 3.05 17.56 -6.55
C TYR A 948 2.20 18.84 -6.51
N ASP A 949 2.40 19.70 -7.52
CA ASP A 949 1.53 20.85 -7.78
C ASP A 949 0.16 20.42 -8.35
N ILE A 950 -0.88 20.48 -7.52
CA ILE A 950 -2.27 20.20 -7.92
C ILE A 950 -2.82 21.35 -8.76
N THR A 951 -2.72 21.18 -10.08
CA THR A 951 -3.32 22.10 -11.06
C THR A 951 -4.23 21.36 -12.04
N VAL A 952 -5.33 22.01 -12.41
CA VAL A 952 -6.36 21.44 -13.29
C VAL A 952 -5.89 21.49 -14.75
N LYS A 953 -5.79 20.32 -15.39
CA LYS A 953 -5.47 20.15 -16.82
C LYS A 953 -6.54 20.81 -17.69
N LYS A 954 -6.29 22.03 -18.14
CA LYS A 954 -7.14 22.78 -19.10
C LYS A 954 -7.24 22.12 -20.49
N SER A 955 -6.46 21.06 -20.76
CA SER A 955 -6.47 20.31 -22.02
C SER A 955 -7.45 19.15 -21.95
N ALA A 956 -8.60 19.29 -22.60
CA ALA A 956 -9.55 18.20 -22.82
C ALA A 956 -8.88 17.02 -23.55
N ASN A 957 -9.08 15.79 -23.08
CA ASN A 957 -8.85 14.60 -23.90
C ASN A 957 -9.92 14.62 -25.02
N PRO A 958 -9.56 14.59 -26.32
CA PRO A 958 -10.54 14.60 -27.42
C PRO A 958 -11.58 13.46 -27.35
N GLN A 959 -11.24 12.34 -26.70
CA GLN A 959 -12.12 11.20 -26.48
C GLN A 959 -13.03 11.36 -25.25
N PHE A 960 -12.63 12.20 -24.28
CA PHE A 960 -13.36 12.45 -23.02
C PHE A 960 -13.39 13.97 -22.70
N PRO A 961 -14.07 14.79 -23.52
CA PRO A 961 -13.96 16.25 -23.47
C PRO A 961 -14.58 16.92 -22.24
N ASN A 962 -15.24 16.15 -21.37
CA ASN A 962 -15.81 16.61 -20.10
C ASN A 962 -14.93 16.27 -18.88
N ASN A 963 -13.87 15.46 -19.05
CA ASN A 963 -12.94 15.09 -17.97
C ASN A 963 -11.87 16.18 -17.74
N ASN A 964 -12.33 17.42 -17.61
CA ASN A 964 -11.46 18.61 -17.55
C ASN A 964 -10.90 18.90 -16.15
N MET A 965 -11.26 18.08 -15.15
CA MET A 965 -10.77 18.15 -13.76
C MET A 965 -9.55 17.25 -13.49
N GLY A 966 -8.81 16.85 -14.53
CA GLY A 966 -7.60 16.04 -14.38
C GLY A 966 -6.43 16.80 -13.76
N PHE A 967 -5.53 16.10 -13.08
CA PHE A 967 -4.34 16.68 -12.45
C PHE A 967 -3.17 16.82 -13.43
N LYS A 968 -2.41 17.92 -13.32
CA LYS A 968 -1.12 18.11 -14.00
C LYS A 968 0.06 17.75 -13.08
N GLY A 969 0.05 16.52 -12.54
CA GLY A 969 1.24 15.90 -11.96
C GLY A 969 2.43 16.00 -12.93
N GLY A 970 3.63 16.23 -12.39
CA GLY A 970 4.85 16.44 -13.18
C GLY A 970 5.68 17.68 -12.79
N VAL A 971 5.19 18.55 -11.90
CA VAL A 971 6.08 19.42 -11.10
C VAL A 971 6.31 18.72 -9.77
N LEU A 972 7.44 17.99 -9.68
CA LEU A 972 7.97 17.49 -8.41
C LEU A 972 8.39 18.71 -7.57
N TYR A 973 7.74 18.91 -6.43
CA TYR A 973 8.26 19.83 -5.45
C TYR A 973 9.22 19.12 -4.48
N TYR A 974 10.43 19.65 -4.39
CA TYR A 974 11.36 19.35 -3.32
C TYR A 974 11.57 20.62 -2.49
N PRO A 975 11.41 20.60 -1.16
CA PRO A 975 11.92 21.71 -0.36
C PRO A 975 13.44 21.73 -0.45
N ASP A 976 14.04 22.93 -0.56
CA ASP A 976 15.50 23.11 -0.54
C ASP A 976 16.16 22.63 0.79
N ALA A 977 15.35 22.26 1.78
CA ALA A 977 15.78 21.61 3.00
C ALA A 977 16.14 20.13 2.75
N ALA A 978 17.32 19.71 3.21
CA ALA A 978 17.89 18.38 2.97
C ALA A 978 17.05 17.18 3.48
N GLU A 979 16.02 17.45 4.29
CA GLU A 979 14.98 16.51 4.72
C GLU A 979 13.60 17.19 4.74
N PRO A 980 12.57 16.64 4.07
CA PRO A 980 11.20 17.16 4.16
C PRO A 980 10.57 16.83 5.53
N GLN A 981 10.47 17.84 6.39
CA GLN A 981 9.69 17.78 7.64
C GLN A 981 8.25 18.21 7.37
N SER A 982 7.28 17.70 8.13
CA SER A 982 5.93 18.27 8.18
C SER A 982 5.87 19.48 9.11
N PHE A 983 4.69 20.08 9.32
CA PHE A 983 4.57 21.40 9.93
C PHE A 983 3.58 21.44 11.08
N LEU A 984 4.09 21.53 12.31
CA LEU A 984 3.27 21.85 13.50
C LEU A 984 2.32 23.00 13.20
N ASN A 985 1.07 22.84 13.62
CA ASN A 985 0.02 23.81 13.36
C ASN A 985 0.45 25.20 13.87
N PRO A 986 0.31 26.27 13.07
CA PRO A 986 0.77 27.60 13.48
C PRO A 986 0.08 28.10 14.76
N PHE A 987 -1.10 27.58 15.13
CA PHE A 987 -1.82 27.92 16.36
C PHE A 987 -1.38 27.12 17.59
N LEU A 988 -0.80 25.92 17.43
CA LEU A 988 -0.40 25.02 18.54
C LEU A 988 1.09 25.15 18.93
N ARG A 989 1.94 25.64 18.01
CA ARG A 989 3.37 25.89 18.29
C ARG A 989 3.57 26.83 19.51
N PRO A 990 4.69 26.75 20.25
CA PRO A 990 5.02 27.73 21.29
C PRO A 990 4.98 29.18 20.76
N GLY A 991 4.17 30.04 21.39
CA GLY A 991 3.89 31.41 20.95
C GLY A 991 2.74 31.55 19.93
N GLY A 992 2.29 30.44 19.33
CA GLY A 992 1.09 30.34 18.50
C GLY A 992 1.04 31.25 17.27
N VAL A 993 -0.18 31.55 16.83
CA VAL A 993 -0.51 32.72 16.01
C VAL A 993 -0.85 33.86 16.95
N LYS A 994 -0.33 35.07 16.69
CA LYS A 994 -0.68 36.26 17.48
C LYS A 994 -2.16 36.60 17.26
N LYS A 995 -2.89 36.97 18.32
CA LYS A 995 -4.26 37.45 18.13
C LYS A 995 -4.23 38.74 17.29
N PRO A 996 -4.97 38.84 16.17
CA PRO A 996 -4.97 40.06 15.37
C PRO A 996 -5.59 41.22 16.17
N VAL A 997 -4.98 42.40 16.06
CA VAL A 997 -5.60 43.66 16.52
C VAL A 997 -6.61 44.07 15.46
N ARG A 998 -7.90 43.95 15.77
CA ARG A 998 -9.00 44.35 14.90
C ARG A 998 -9.20 45.87 15.00
N ALA A 999 -9.69 46.55 13.97
CA ALA A 999 -10.04 47.96 14.13
C ALA A 999 -11.22 48.09 15.10
N ALA A 1000 -11.34 49.18 15.85
CA ALA A 1000 -12.46 49.37 16.80
C ALA A 1000 -13.85 49.34 16.12
N GLN A 1001 -13.91 49.57 14.81
CA GLN A 1001 -15.11 49.42 13.98
C GLN A 1001 -15.43 47.94 13.70
N GLU A 1002 -14.41 47.11 13.49
CA GLU A 1002 -14.57 45.67 13.22
C GLU A 1002 -14.75 44.87 14.52
N GLU A 1003 -14.06 45.26 15.60
CA GLU A 1003 -14.30 44.78 16.96
C GLU A 1003 -15.73 45.14 17.44
N ALA A 1004 -16.37 46.16 16.82
CA ALA A 1004 -17.80 46.42 16.95
C ALA A 1004 -18.67 45.56 16.01
N LEU A 1005 -18.20 45.20 14.80
CA LEU A 1005 -18.90 44.26 13.91
C LEU A 1005 -18.98 42.82 14.45
N ILE A 1006 -18.03 42.41 15.31
CA ILE A 1006 -18.09 41.16 16.11
C ILE A 1006 -18.64 41.36 17.53
N ALA A 1007 -18.99 42.58 17.94
CA ALA A 1007 -19.49 42.82 19.30
C ALA A 1007 -20.88 42.18 19.50
N PRO A 1008 -21.26 41.82 20.74
CA PRO A 1008 -22.61 41.35 21.06
C PRO A 1008 -23.66 42.40 20.67
N VAL A 1009 -24.42 42.16 19.60
CA VAL A 1009 -25.50 43.05 19.17
C VAL A 1009 -26.58 43.06 20.25
N SER A 1010 -27.01 44.26 20.63
CA SER A 1010 -27.92 44.44 21.76
C SER A 1010 -29.34 44.76 21.32
N GLY A 1011 -30.26 43.91 21.72
CA GLY A 1011 -31.65 44.00 21.32
C GLY A 1011 -32.54 43.08 22.13
N THR A 1012 -33.77 42.93 21.65
CA THR A 1012 -34.81 42.10 22.24
C THR A 1012 -35.25 41.02 21.27
N ALA A 1013 -35.24 39.78 21.74
CA ALA A 1013 -35.68 38.61 21.00
C ALA A 1013 -37.15 38.26 21.33
N ALA A 1014 -37.88 37.70 20.36
CA ALA A 1014 -39.28 37.31 20.47
C ALA A 1014 -39.61 36.17 19.49
N ASN A 1015 -40.81 35.58 19.60
CA ASN A 1015 -41.42 34.73 18.56
C ASN A 1015 -40.51 33.61 18.00
N LEU A 1016 -39.84 32.85 18.90
CA LEU A 1016 -39.05 31.69 18.52
C LEU A 1016 -39.94 30.59 17.94
N THR A 1017 -39.56 30.11 16.75
CA THR A 1017 -40.18 29.03 15.97
C THR A 1017 -39.10 28.09 15.43
N LEU A 1018 -39.48 26.90 14.95
CA LEU A 1018 -38.60 26.03 14.14
C LEU A 1018 -39.10 26.02 12.70
N LYS A 1019 -38.21 26.23 11.73
CA LYS A 1019 -38.47 25.90 10.30
C LYS A 1019 -38.18 24.43 9.99
N THR A 1020 -37.16 23.87 10.65
CA THR A 1020 -36.76 22.46 10.64
C THR A 1020 -36.08 22.18 11.99
N PRO A 1021 -35.84 20.91 12.39
CA PRO A 1021 -35.10 20.58 13.62
C PRO A 1021 -33.77 21.33 13.82
N VAL A 1022 -33.01 21.63 12.76
CA VAL A 1022 -31.74 22.39 12.83
C VAL A 1022 -31.90 23.91 12.78
N LEU A 1023 -33.10 24.43 12.54
CA LEU A 1023 -33.30 25.81 12.09
C LEU A 1023 -34.33 26.57 12.95
N PRO A 1024 -33.98 26.95 14.20
CA PRO A 1024 -34.70 27.95 14.96
C PRO A 1024 -34.69 29.31 14.23
N VAL A 1025 -35.86 29.93 14.21
CA VAL A 1025 -36.10 31.26 13.65
C VAL A 1025 -36.83 32.07 14.69
N PHE A 1026 -36.24 33.19 15.10
CA PHE A 1026 -36.83 34.10 16.08
C PHE A 1026 -36.81 35.53 15.55
N GLU A 1027 -37.72 36.35 16.05
CA GLU A 1027 -37.70 37.79 15.79
C GLU A 1027 -36.69 38.45 16.74
N PHE A 1028 -35.90 39.39 16.24
CA PHE A 1028 -34.90 40.14 17.00
C PHE A 1028 -34.95 41.60 16.59
N SER A 1029 -35.03 42.52 17.54
CA SER A 1029 -35.25 43.95 17.24
C SER A 1029 -34.08 44.66 16.56
N GLN A 1030 -32.91 44.01 16.47
CA GLN A 1030 -31.76 44.40 15.63
C GLN A 1030 -31.33 43.26 14.68
N ALA A 1031 -32.28 42.50 14.12
CA ALA A 1031 -31.97 41.36 13.24
C ALA A 1031 -31.07 41.73 12.06
N ALA A 1032 -31.27 42.91 11.46
CA ALA A 1032 -30.46 43.42 10.36
C ALA A 1032 -28.99 43.76 10.73
N GLU A 1033 -28.64 43.81 12.02
CA GLU A 1033 -27.26 43.99 12.49
C GLU A 1033 -26.54 42.66 12.80
N ILE A 1034 -27.26 41.53 12.74
CA ILE A 1034 -26.68 40.21 12.95
C ILE A 1034 -25.91 39.74 11.72
N THR A 1035 -24.72 39.17 11.95
CA THR A 1035 -23.80 38.69 10.92
C THR A 1035 -23.15 37.38 11.35
N VAL A 1036 -22.53 36.65 10.40
CA VAL A 1036 -21.70 35.47 10.70
C VAL A 1036 -20.63 35.72 11.76
N ASP A 1037 -20.16 36.97 11.85
CA ASP A 1037 -19.09 37.42 12.74
C ASP A 1037 -19.57 37.66 14.18
N ASN A 1038 -20.68 38.40 14.38
CA ASN A 1038 -21.22 38.69 15.72
C ASN A 1038 -22.21 37.66 16.27
N VAL A 1039 -22.73 36.73 15.48
CA VAL A 1039 -23.81 35.84 15.95
C VAL A 1039 -23.41 35.03 17.21
N GLN A 1040 -22.13 34.64 17.28
CA GLN A 1040 -21.54 33.83 18.35
C GLN A 1040 -21.31 34.59 19.66
N SER A 1041 -21.15 35.92 19.57
CA SER A 1041 -21.00 36.83 20.71
C SER A 1041 -22.35 37.44 21.13
N SER A 1042 -23.31 37.52 20.21
CA SER A 1042 -24.65 38.10 20.43
C SER A 1042 -25.62 37.13 21.09
N PHE A 1043 -25.53 35.83 20.81
CA PHE A 1043 -26.47 34.82 21.31
C PHE A 1043 -25.77 33.63 21.98
N ALA A 1044 -26.44 33.05 22.97
CA ALA A 1044 -26.20 31.68 23.39
C ALA A 1044 -27.50 30.89 23.21
N VAL A 1045 -27.43 29.78 22.49
CA VAL A 1045 -28.52 28.81 22.44
C VAL A 1045 -28.30 27.75 23.52
N LYS A 1046 -29.39 27.28 24.11
CA LYS A 1046 -29.45 26.09 24.95
C LYS A 1046 -30.58 25.18 24.46
N VAL A 1047 -30.48 23.90 24.77
CA VAL A 1047 -31.57 22.93 24.59
C VAL A 1047 -31.70 22.15 25.89
N ASN A 1048 -32.91 22.00 26.42
CA ASN A 1048 -33.17 21.36 27.71
C ASN A 1048 -32.23 21.86 28.84
N GLY A 1049 -31.96 23.18 28.83
CA GLY A 1049 -31.18 23.89 29.85
C GLY A 1049 -29.65 23.94 29.70
N LYS A 1050 -29.02 23.12 28.83
CA LYS A 1050 -27.54 23.11 28.63
C LYS A 1050 -27.17 23.73 27.27
N ARG A 1051 -25.94 24.23 27.10
CA ARG A 1051 -25.54 25.06 25.94
C ARG A 1051 -25.40 24.24 24.66
N LEU A 1052 -25.93 24.75 23.54
CA LEU A 1052 -25.78 24.17 22.21
C LEU A 1052 -25.03 25.13 21.27
N GLY A 1053 -24.10 24.58 20.47
CA GLY A 1053 -23.39 25.31 19.42
C GLY A 1053 -24.26 25.53 18.18
N PHE A 1054 -24.01 26.63 17.46
CA PHE A 1054 -24.76 27.01 16.26
C PHE A 1054 -23.86 27.79 15.29
N ARG A 1055 -24.40 28.11 14.12
CA ARG A 1055 -23.82 28.98 13.09
C ARG A 1055 -24.87 30.01 12.68
N TYR A 1056 -24.42 31.12 12.12
CA TYR A 1056 -25.32 32.01 11.37
C TYR A 1056 -25.86 31.22 10.17
N PHE A 1057 -27.17 31.27 9.95
CA PHE A 1057 -27.76 30.80 8.69
C PHE A 1057 -28.07 31.99 7.79
N ASP A 1058 -28.92 32.89 8.29
CA ASP A 1058 -29.48 34.02 7.55
C ASP A 1058 -30.18 34.99 8.52
N SER A 1059 -30.42 36.23 8.11
CA SER A 1059 -31.28 37.18 8.85
C SER A 1059 -31.89 38.23 7.94
N ASP A 1060 -33.15 38.58 8.22
CA ASP A 1060 -33.89 39.66 7.55
C ASP A 1060 -34.07 40.88 8.47
N GLU A 1061 -34.84 41.89 8.05
CA GLU A 1061 -35.11 43.11 8.84
C GLU A 1061 -35.64 42.85 10.26
N LYS A 1062 -36.20 41.66 10.53
CA LYS A 1062 -36.90 41.33 11.77
C LYS A 1062 -36.51 39.98 12.36
N LYS A 1063 -35.96 39.05 11.58
CA LYS A 1063 -35.74 37.65 11.99
C LYS A 1063 -34.29 37.22 11.87
N VAL A 1064 -33.84 36.49 12.87
CA VAL A 1064 -32.56 35.79 12.88
C VAL A 1064 -32.82 34.30 12.71
N MET A 1065 -32.06 33.67 11.83
CA MET A 1065 -32.07 32.22 11.61
C MET A 1065 -30.70 31.69 12.00
N LEU A 1066 -30.66 30.81 13.01
CA LEU A 1066 -29.44 30.13 13.41
C LEU A 1066 -29.51 28.71 12.87
N TYR A 1067 -28.47 28.28 12.16
CA TYR A 1067 -28.30 26.86 11.88
C TYR A 1067 -27.66 26.27 13.13
N LEU A 1068 -28.43 25.59 13.96
CA LEU A 1068 -27.85 24.84 15.07
C LEU A 1068 -26.80 23.89 14.50
N ASN A 1069 -25.69 23.70 15.22
CA ASN A 1069 -24.79 22.60 14.87
C ASN A 1069 -25.54 21.26 15.00
N TRP A 1070 -26.71 21.24 15.66
CA TRP A 1070 -27.47 20.04 15.93
C TRP A 1070 -29.01 20.17 15.86
N PRO A 1071 -29.76 19.23 15.22
CA PRO A 1071 -31.22 19.19 15.28
C PRO A 1071 -31.79 19.00 16.69
N VAL A 1072 -32.86 19.71 17.01
CA VAL A 1072 -33.68 19.47 18.22
C VAL A 1072 -34.81 18.49 17.99
N GLU A 1073 -35.08 17.66 19.00
CA GLU A 1073 -36.06 16.59 18.96
C GLU A 1073 -37.46 17.05 19.39
N LYS A 1074 -38.45 16.15 19.26
CA LYS A 1074 -39.82 16.41 19.70
C LYS A 1074 -39.86 16.56 21.23
N ASN A 1075 -40.47 17.64 21.71
CA ASN A 1075 -40.56 18.07 23.10
C ASN A 1075 -39.34 18.81 23.68
N ASP A 1076 -38.26 19.03 22.93
CA ASP A 1076 -37.10 19.79 23.43
C ASP A 1076 -37.46 21.25 23.77
N GLU A 1077 -37.00 21.76 24.91
CA GLU A 1077 -37.06 23.20 25.19
C GLU A 1077 -35.81 23.90 24.66
N ILE A 1078 -35.95 24.60 23.53
CA ILE A 1078 -34.95 25.53 23.04
C ILE A 1078 -35.01 26.79 23.90
N GLU A 1079 -33.85 27.26 24.36
CA GLU A 1079 -33.67 28.59 24.93
C GLU A 1079 -32.71 29.39 24.06
N ILE A 1080 -33.04 30.63 23.72
CA ILE A 1080 -32.12 31.57 23.09
C ILE A 1080 -31.96 32.77 24.01
N THR A 1081 -30.75 32.94 24.53
CA THR A 1081 -30.34 34.07 25.38
C THR A 1081 -29.58 35.09 24.53
N VAL A 1082 -30.06 36.33 24.50
CA VAL A 1082 -29.32 37.49 23.99
C VAL A 1082 -28.24 37.85 25.01
N LEU A 1083 -26.96 37.69 24.67
CA LEU A 1083 -25.87 37.73 25.64
C LEU A 1083 -25.61 39.11 26.25
N SER A 1084 -25.90 40.19 25.52
CA SER A 1084 -25.70 41.57 26.00
C SER A 1084 -26.79 42.04 26.98
N THR A 1085 -28.02 41.54 26.85
CA THR A 1085 -29.17 41.90 27.69
C THR A 1085 -29.54 40.82 28.72
N ASN A 1086 -28.94 39.63 28.58
CA ASN A 1086 -29.33 38.39 29.27
C ASN A 1086 -30.82 38.03 29.10
N GLN A 1087 -31.48 38.56 28.05
CA GLN A 1087 -32.88 38.27 27.77
C GLN A 1087 -32.99 36.90 27.11
N THR A 1088 -33.81 36.03 27.72
CA THR A 1088 -34.10 34.68 27.22
C THR A 1088 -35.48 34.62 26.57
N ILE A 1089 -35.57 33.93 25.43
CA ILE A 1089 -36.84 33.40 24.87
C ILE A 1089 -36.78 31.88 24.76
N ARG A 1090 -37.94 31.23 24.81
CA ARG A 1090 -38.06 29.77 24.80
C ARG A 1090 -39.11 29.27 23.82
N LEU A 1091 -38.89 28.07 23.30
CA LEU A 1091 -39.83 27.30 22.50
C LEU A 1091 -39.73 25.83 22.88
N LYS A 1092 -40.86 25.18 23.14
CA LYS A 1092 -40.91 23.72 23.18
C LYS A 1092 -41.17 23.17 21.78
N ALA A 1093 -40.24 22.35 21.28
CA ALA A 1093 -40.26 21.83 19.93
C ALA A 1093 -41.46 20.92 19.68
N VAL A 1094 -42.23 21.24 18.64
CA VAL A 1094 -43.40 20.48 18.16
C VAL A 1094 -43.08 20.00 16.74
N ARG A 1095 -43.51 18.78 16.41
CA ARG A 1095 -43.20 18.10 15.14
C ARG A 1095 -44.19 18.46 14.03
#